data_AF-A0AAN8MFM7-F1
#
_entry.id   AF-A0AAN8MFM7-F1
#
_cell.length_a   1.000
_cell.length_b   1.000
_cell.length_c   1.000
_cell.angle_alpha   90.00
_cell.angle_beta   90.00
_cell.angle_gamma   90.00
#
_symmetry.space_group_name_H-M   'P 1'
#
loop_
_entity.id
_entity.type
_entity.pdbx_description
1 polymer ?
#
loop_
_entity_poly.entity_id
_entity_poly.type
_entity_poly.pdbx_seq_one_letter_code
_entity_poly.pdbx_strand_id
1 'polypeptide(L)'
;MAFITANWNPLGEAFYRKIELYEMGWSLRDGLKECLVAAAPYGGPIALLRQPQRPSSSARPLLEIYSSSGANMASFPWKSGPVRQLGWTVCDDLLCIQEDGTVLIYDLFGAFKRHFSMGNEVVQNHVLEAKVFHSPYGTGVAIVTGASRFTLATNIDDLKLRRLPEVPGLQVAPSCWAVLTQDRQTKVLLANGADLYILDNTSCTPVTPPGLSPQACSIVNMAVSFSYKYLALFTDSGHLWMGSANLKDKLSEVDTKVRTPPKQMVWCRRPKSQQPSVVIMWDRLLLVAGECKDTIQYTLDEESVCIAELDGVRIVGGSRHELLQEVPSACQDIFKIASMAPGALLLEAHKEYEKSSQKADEYLREIKEQSVLGEAVRQCVEAAGYEHEPETQKTLLRAASFGKCFLSNYPPEPFVNMCRDLKVLNSVRDYTVGIPLTHTQYKQMTVQVLIDRLVYRQLYPLAIEICRYLKTPEYQGVSRVLKHWACCKVQQKEEPDESIARAVSVKLGEAAGISYSEIAARAYECGRTELAIKLLEFEPRSGEQVPLLLKMKRSQLALSKAIESGDTDLVYTVVTYLKNEMNRGDFFMTLRNQPVALSLYRQFCKHQEQDTLKDLFNQDDDHQELGNFYVKASYKEKKLEARLSLLQSAVDEYNKAKNEFGAKATEEEMKLLRFQRRLDEEKGEALLGLSLQETLHALLTSNFHKQAEQLYRDFRVPDKRYWWLKLTALAEKEDWEEMEKFAKSKKSPIGYLPFVEVCVKRHNKYEAKKYVSKVTPEQKVKAHLAIGDLEGAAEAAIERRSEGEISTVLSRCSPTTDRALLERLNRARSTAAKKHLLSHDSEALQASSAFKTVMSSVKVECVVKERCEIGEGPVWEEKEGTLLFVDISGQQIHRWNPATNQKETVATDKFVGCAVPRRSGGYVIGEGRSFRALDWESKSISTIAVIDEDKPNNRFNDGKVDPAGRLFAGTMAMEERPTVLELKQGSLFSLNQDHIVVKHFNQVDISNGLDWSLDHNTFYYIDSLTYTVEAFNYDINTGRISNRRMVYKMEEGEGIPDGMCIDADGRLWVACYNGGRVIQIDTQTGVRLQTVKLPVDKTTSCCFGGRDYSDLYVTSACKGMDEADMAKQPQAGCVFRITGLGAKGVPANSFAG
;
A
#
# COMPACT_ATOMS: atom_id res chain seq x y z
N MET A 1 49.17 -17.76 19.14
CA MET A 1 48.21 -18.81 19.55
C MET A 1 48.08 -18.84 21.07
N ALA A 2 49.17 -19.05 21.84
CA ALA A 2 49.12 -19.14 23.31
C ALA A 2 48.48 -17.95 24.05
N PHE A 3 48.59 -16.73 23.52
CA PHE A 3 47.95 -15.54 24.13
C PHE A 3 46.41 -15.50 23.98
N ILE A 4 45.83 -16.12 22.94
CA ILE A 4 44.39 -16.07 22.66
C ILE A 4 43.60 -17.05 23.55
N THR A 5 44.22 -18.18 23.91
CA THR A 5 43.62 -19.20 24.76
C THR A 5 43.97 -19.06 26.25
N ALA A 6 44.84 -18.11 26.60
CA ALA A 6 45.32 -17.93 27.98
C ALA A 6 44.20 -17.65 29.00
N ASN A 7 43.09 -17.04 28.55
CA ASN A 7 41.91 -16.74 29.38
C ASN A 7 40.76 -17.74 29.19
N TRP A 8 40.98 -18.88 28.52
CA TRP A 8 39.94 -19.90 28.32
C TRP A 8 39.92 -20.86 29.49
N ASN A 9 38.74 -20.99 30.09
CA ASN A 9 38.51 -21.86 31.23
C ASN A 9 37.53 -22.96 30.80
N PRO A 10 37.89 -24.25 30.95
CA PRO A 10 37.01 -25.35 30.58
C PRO A 10 35.85 -25.49 31.57
N LEU A 11 34.70 -25.87 31.03
CA LEU A 11 33.52 -26.30 31.78
C LEU A 11 32.92 -27.45 30.98
N GLY A 12 33.11 -28.71 31.40
CA GLY A 12 32.71 -29.86 30.58
C GLY A 12 33.32 -29.79 29.17
N GLU A 13 32.47 -29.88 28.13
CA GLU A 13 32.88 -29.83 26.71
C GLU A 13 33.02 -28.41 26.13
N ALA A 14 32.66 -27.38 26.89
CA ALA A 14 32.75 -25.99 26.43
C ALA A 14 33.87 -25.22 27.13
N PHE A 15 34.29 -24.11 26.53
CA PHE A 15 35.22 -23.15 27.14
C PHE A 15 34.54 -21.82 27.38
N TYR A 16 34.92 -21.11 28.43
CA TYR A 16 34.48 -19.76 28.72
C TYR A 16 35.67 -18.81 28.74
N ARG A 17 35.46 -17.60 28.24
CA ARG A 17 36.47 -16.53 28.26
C ARG A 17 35.88 -15.25 28.82
N LYS A 18 36.73 -14.49 29.50
CA LYS A 18 36.44 -13.13 29.97
C LYS A 18 37.28 -12.15 29.15
N ILE A 19 36.62 -11.23 28.45
CA ILE A 19 37.23 -10.25 27.55
C ILE A 19 37.02 -8.86 28.12
N GLU A 20 38.06 -8.04 28.19
CA GLU A 20 37.91 -6.62 28.50
C GLU A 20 37.37 -5.88 27.28
N LEU A 21 36.23 -5.20 27.43
CA LEU A 21 35.59 -4.41 26.38
C LEU A 21 36.09 -2.97 26.40
N TYR A 22 36.09 -2.35 27.58
CA TYR A 22 36.53 -0.97 27.79
C TYR A 22 37.20 -0.80 29.16
N GLU A 23 38.21 0.06 29.20
CA GLU A 23 38.56 0.80 30.40
C GLU A 23 37.52 1.90 30.60
N MET A 24 36.95 2.04 31.80
CA MET A 24 35.82 2.93 32.00
C MET A 24 36.24 4.41 32.00
N GLY A 25 35.55 5.22 31.20
CA GLY A 25 35.78 6.67 31.08
C GLY A 25 35.32 7.50 32.28
N TRP A 26 34.61 6.89 33.22
CA TRP A 26 34.26 7.52 34.48
C TRP A 26 35.32 7.23 35.55
N SER A 27 35.37 8.07 36.58
CA SER A 27 36.16 7.79 37.78
C SER A 27 35.25 7.84 39.00
N LEU A 28 34.84 6.67 39.47
CA LEU A 28 33.97 6.51 40.64
C LEU A 28 34.84 6.34 41.88
N ARG A 29 34.99 7.39 42.70
CA ARG A 29 35.87 7.36 43.90
C ARG A 29 35.54 6.24 44.88
N ASP A 30 34.26 5.91 45.05
CA ASP A 30 33.78 4.85 45.94
C ASP A 30 33.27 3.61 45.19
N GLY A 31 33.58 3.50 43.90
CA GLY A 31 33.08 2.45 43.03
C GLY A 31 31.56 2.54 42.81
N LEU A 32 30.93 1.38 42.61
CA LEU A 32 29.48 1.23 42.45
C LEU A 32 28.74 1.03 43.78
N LYS A 33 29.45 1.19 44.90
CA LYS A 33 28.92 1.00 46.24
C LYS A 33 27.81 2.03 46.51
N GLU A 34 26.69 1.57 47.06
CA GLU A 34 25.51 2.39 47.38
C GLU A 34 24.83 3.07 46.17
N CYS A 35 25.16 2.65 44.94
CA CYS A 35 24.51 3.13 43.72
C CYS A 35 23.40 2.17 43.27
N LEU A 36 22.25 2.72 42.84
CA LEU A 36 21.33 1.94 42.00
C LEU A 36 21.86 1.97 40.58
N VAL A 37 22.07 0.80 39.98
CA VAL A 37 22.67 0.63 38.65
C VAL A 37 21.69 -0.10 37.74
N ALA A 38 21.50 0.41 36.52
CA ALA A 38 20.83 -0.32 35.46
C ALA A 38 21.55 -0.10 34.13
N ALA A 39 21.80 -1.17 33.38
CA ALA A 39 22.30 -1.06 32.01
C ALA A 39 21.28 -1.64 31.03
N ALA A 40 21.13 -0.99 29.89
CA ALA A 40 20.28 -1.44 28.81
C ALA A 40 20.93 -2.61 28.05
N PRO A 41 20.16 -3.61 27.57
CA PRO A 41 20.69 -4.75 26.83
C PRO A 41 21.28 -4.35 25.48
N TYR A 42 21.98 -5.28 24.83
CA TYR A 42 22.63 -5.10 23.53
C TYR A 42 23.68 -3.97 23.56
N GLY A 43 24.49 -3.91 24.63
CA GLY A 43 25.53 -2.88 24.79
C GLY A 43 24.97 -1.46 24.96
N GLY A 44 23.75 -1.33 25.49
CA GLY A 44 23.06 -0.05 25.70
C GLY A 44 23.69 0.84 26.79
N PRO A 45 23.11 2.02 27.08
CA PRO A 45 23.61 2.94 28.12
C PRO A 45 23.57 2.34 29.53
N ILE A 46 24.29 2.99 30.46
CA ILE A 46 24.31 2.67 31.89
C ILE A 46 23.79 3.87 32.68
N ALA A 47 22.81 3.66 33.55
CA ALA A 47 22.30 4.65 34.48
C ALA A 47 22.75 4.34 35.91
N LEU A 48 23.18 5.38 36.62
CA LEU A 48 23.59 5.35 38.02
C LEU A 48 22.77 6.38 38.81
N LEU A 49 22.18 5.97 39.93
CA LEU A 49 21.63 6.90 40.92
C LEU A 49 22.47 6.79 42.19
N ARG A 50 23.23 7.84 42.50
CA ARG A 50 24.10 7.90 43.68
C ARG A 50 23.41 8.61 44.84
N GLN A 51 23.44 7.99 46.02
CA GLN A 51 23.03 8.65 47.25
C GLN A 51 24.15 9.57 47.79
N PRO A 52 23.81 10.70 48.44
CA PRO A 52 24.81 11.59 49.00
C PRO A 52 25.51 10.97 50.23
N GLN A 53 26.85 10.96 50.24
CA GLN A 53 27.71 10.37 51.29
C GLN A 53 27.47 10.91 52.73
N ARG A 54 26.82 12.07 52.87
CA ARG A 54 26.40 12.62 54.16
C ARG A 54 24.94 13.03 54.05
N PRO A 55 24.04 12.51 54.91
CA PRO A 55 22.66 12.99 54.99
C PRO A 55 22.66 14.39 55.60
N SER A 56 22.96 15.40 54.79
CA SER A 56 22.56 16.78 55.09
C SER A 56 21.16 16.99 54.53
N SER A 57 20.33 17.79 55.21
CA SER A 57 18.96 18.09 54.77
C SER A 57 18.87 18.76 53.39
N SER A 58 20.00 19.16 52.78
CA SER A 58 20.06 19.83 51.47
C SER A 58 20.69 19.00 50.34
N ALA A 59 21.37 17.89 50.61
CA ALA A 59 22.06 17.10 49.58
C ALA A 59 21.07 16.18 48.85
N ARG A 60 20.91 16.35 47.54
CA ARG A 60 20.01 15.53 46.71
C ARG A 60 20.79 14.40 46.02
N PRO A 61 20.19 13.21 45.80
CA PRO A 61 20.78 12.17 44.98
C PRO A 61 21.07 12.68 43.56
N LEU A 62 22.11 12.15 42.93
CA LEU A 62 22.48 12.51 41.56
C LEU A 62 22.18 11.33 40.62
N LEU A 63 21.42 11.59 39.55
CA LEU A 63 21.17 10.61 38.50
C LEU A 63 22.05 10.92 37.29
N GLU A 64 22.81 9.91 36.86
CA GLU A 64 23.80 10.03 35.80
C GLU A 64 23.59 8.93 34.77
N ILE A 65 23.70 9.28 33.49
CA ILE A 65 23.58 8.36 32.35
C ILE A 65 24.91 8.40 31.59
N TYR A 66 25.41 7.23 31.24
CA TYR A 66 26.68 7.05 30.54
C TYR A 66 26.53 6.08 29.36
N SER A 67 27.46 6.17 28.40
CA SER A 67 27.67 5.12 27.40
C SER A 67 28.19 3.83 28.06
N SER A 68 28.24 2.72 27.32
CA SER A 68 28.88 1.50 27.85
C SER A 68 30.39 1.66 28.06
N SER A 69 31.04 2.63 27.42
CA SER A 69 32.45 2.96 27.67
C SER A 69 32.65 3.87 28.89
N GLY A 70 31.58 4.28 29.58
CA GLY A 70 31.67 5.18 30.73
C GLY A 70 31.74 6.67 30.38
N ALA A 71 31.52 7.05 29.12
CA ALA A 71 31.42 8.45 28.72
C ALA A 71 30.11 9.06 29.22
N ASN A 72 30.16 10.22 29.88
CA ASN A 72 28.96 10.85 30.44
C ASN A 72 28.05 11.40 29.32
N MET A 73 26.77 11.03 29.38
CA MET A 73 25.73 11.48 28.43
C MET A 73 24.78 12.49 29.09
N ALA A 74 24.42 12.27 30.36
CA ALA A 74 23.60 13.18 31.14
C ALA A 74 23.96 13.09 32.63
N SER A 75 23.78 14.19 33.35
CA SER A 75 23.92 14.26 34.81
C SER A 75 22.98 15.33 35.36
N PHE A 76 22.09 14.95 36.28
CA PHE A 76 21.15 15.89 36.88
C PHE A 76 20.75 15.50 38.31
N PRO A 77 20.49 16.48 39.20
CA PRO A 77 20.05 16.19 40.56
C PRO A 77 18.65 15.59 40.54
N TRP A 78 18.45 14.48 41.25
CA TRP A 78 17.16 13.84 41.42
C TRP A 78 16.27 14.70 42.33
N LYS A 79 15.11 15.12 41.82
CA LYS A 79 14.17 16.01 42.53
C LYS A 79 12.85 15.35 42.91
N SER A 80 12.68 14.08 42.60
CA SER A 80 11.43 13.35 42.84
C SER A 80 11.55 12.39 44.03
N GLY A 81 10.49 11.64 44.34
CA GLY A 81 10.47 10.64 45.41
C GLY A 81 11.56 9.56 45.29
N PRO A 82 11.78 8.78 46.38
CA PRO A 82 12.83 7.76 46.43
C PRO A 82 12.60 6.67 45.37
N VAL A 83 13.68 6.26 44.70
CA VAL A 83 13.68 5.28 43.61
C VAL A 83 14.02 3.90 44.17
N ARG A 84 13.20 2.90 43.84
CA ARG A 84 13.44 1.49 44.18
C ARG A 84 14.21 0.76 43.11
N GLN A 85 13.90 1.02 41.84
CA GLN A 85 14.50 0.30 40.72
C GLN A 85 14.69 1.23 39.53
N LEU A 86 15.86 1.11 38.90
CA LEU A 86 16.11 1.64 37.57
C LEU A 86 15.95 0.52 36.54
N GLY A 87 15.53 0.89 35.33
CA GLY A 87 15.56 -0.05 34.21
C GLY A 87 15.46 0.68 32.89
N TRP A 88 15.67 -0.05 31.81
CA TRP A 88 15.70 0.52 30.47
C TRP A 88 14.63 -0.12 29.60
N THR A 89 14.03 0.69 28.73
CA THR A 89 13.17 0.18 27.67
C THR A 89 14.00 -0.41 26.54
N VAL A 90 13.35 -1.17 25.65
CA VAL A 90 13.98 -1.65 24.40
C VAL A 90 14.48 -0.53 23.49
N CYS A 91 13.96 0.69 23.66
CA CYS A 91 14.31 1.89 22.91
C CYS A 91 15.31 2.80 23.64
N ASP A 92 15.99 2.29 24.67
CA ASP A 92 16.95 3.03 25.49
C ASP A 92 16.34 4.26 26.21
N ASP A 93 15.06 4.21 26.62
CA ASP A 93 14.49 5.15 27.59
C ASP A 93 14.72 4.65 29.02
N LEU A 94 15.09 5.55 29.93
CA LEU A 94 15.32 5.24 31.34
C LEU A 94 14.00 5.26 32.12
N LEU A 95 13.72 4.18 32.83
CA LEU A 95 12.63 4.04 33.78
C LEU A 95 13.16 4.20 35.21
N CYS A 96 12.58 5.13 35.95
CA CYS A 96 12.83 5.31 37.38
C CYS A 96 11.55 4.94 38.16
N ILE A 97 11.55 3.78 38.80
CA ILE A 97 10.40 3.23 39.55
C ILE A 97 10.53 3.67 41.01
N GLN A 98 9.55 4.41 41.50
CA GLN A 98 9.54 5.01 42.84
C GLN A 98 8.83 4.14 43.88
N GLU A 99 9.09 4.42 45.15
CA GLU A 99 8.47 3.74 46.30
C GLU A 99 6.95 3.86 46.34
N ASP A 100 6.38 4.94 45.84
CA ASP A 100 4.92 5.16 45.80
C ASP A 100 4.25 4.48 44.59
N GLY A 101 5.03 3.81 43.73
CA GLY A 101 4.54 3.17 42.51
C GLY A 101 4.53 4.07 41.28
N THR A 102 5.01 5.31 41.38
CA THR A 102 5.18 6.21 40.23
C THR A 102 6.38 5.75 39.39
N VAL A 103 6.20 5.65 38.08
CA VAL A 103 7.25 5.33 37.11
C VAL A 103 7.50 6.54 36.24
N LEU A 104 8.68 7.14 36.38
CA LEU A 104 9.12 8.29 35.60
C LEU A 104 9.97 7.81 34.42
N ILE A 105 9.72 8.34 33.22
CA ILE A 105 10.42 7.97 31.99
C ILE A 105 11.25 9.16 31.50
N TYR A 106 12.55 8.94 31.32
CA TYR A 106 13.52 9.91 30.80
C TYR A 106 14.16 9.41 29.51
N ASP A 107 14.55 10.33 28.63
CA ASP A 107 15.40 10.01 27.49
C ASP A 107 16.88 9.85 27.90
N LEU A 108 17.73 9.48 26.94
CA LEU A 108 19.18 9.33 27.11
C LEU A 108 19.91 10.59 27.59
N PHE A 109 19.33 11.77 27.37
CA PHE A 109 19.91 13.07 27.69
C PHE A 109 19.35 13.65 29.00
N GLY A 110 18.54 12.87 29.73
CA GLY A 110 17.94 13.26 31.00
C GLY A 110 16.72 14.16 30.88
N ALA A 111 16.13 14.31 29.69
CA ALA A 111 14.88 15.02 29.53
C ALA A 111 13.70 14.12 29.93
N PHE A 112 12.80 14.67 30.76
CA PHE A 112 11.59 13.98 31.18
C PHE A 112 10.61 13.83 30.00
N LYS A 113 10.14 12.60 29.73
CA LYS A 113 9.19 12.31 28.65
C LYS A 113 7.75 12.24 29.18
N ARG A 114 7.50 11.30 30.09
CA ARG A 114 6.17 11.03 30.67
C ARG A 114 6.30 10.23 31.95
N HIS A 115 5.18 10.03 32.64
CA HIS A 115 5.10 9.16 33.80
C HIS A 115 3.79 8.38 33.82
N PHE A 116 3.73 7.33 34.63
CA PHE A 116 2.50 6.63 34.97
C PHE A 116 2.58 6.07 36.39
N SER A 117 1.43 5.70 36.97
CA SER A 117 1.36 5.07 38.29
C SER A 117 1.06 3.58 38.15
N MET A 118 1.64 2.75 39.03
CA MET A 118 1.34 1.32 39.15
C MET A 118 0.04 1.04 39.93
N GLY A 119 -0.75 2.07 40.26
CA GLY A 119 -2.08 1.96 40.86
C GLY A 119 -2.15 2.52 42.28
N ASN A 120 -3.35 2.96 42.68
CA ASN A 120 -3.58 3.66 43.95
C ASN A 120 -3.24 2.83 45.19
N GLU A 121 -3.36 1.50 45.11
CA GLU A 121 -3.05 0.57 46.20
C GLU A 121 -1.55 0.57 46.55
N VAL A 122 -0.69 0.84 45.56
CA VAL A 122 0.77 0.86 45.72
C VAL A 122 1.21 2.07 46.56
N VAL A 123 0.48 3.19 46.46
CA VAL A 123 0.76 4.40 47.24
C VAL A 123 0.67 4.14 48.75
N GLN A 124 -0.22 3.24 49.18
CA GLN A 124 -0.41 2.90 50.59
C GLN A 124 0.58 1.85 51.11
N ASN A 125 0.94 0.87 50.28
CA ASN A 125 1.73 -0.28 50.69
C ASN A 125 3.20 -0.21 50.29
N HIS A 126 3.55 0.80 49.48
CA HIS A 126 4.84 1.02 48.84
C HIS A 126 5.32 -0.14 47.95
N VAL A 127 6.15 0.17 46.95
CA VAL A 127 6.87 -0.82 46.15
C VAL A 127 7.98 -1.42 47.01
N LEU A 128 7.93 -2.73 47.22
CA LEU A 128 8.98 -3.49 47.90
C LEU A 128 10.10 -3.85 46.92
N GLU A 129 9.75 -4.44 45.77
CA GLU A 129 10.68 -4.78 44.69
C GLU A 129 10.00 -4.56 43.33
N ALA A 130 10.80 -4.22 42.32
CA ALA A 130 10.33 -4.04 40.96
C ALA A 130 11.28 -4.71 39.96
N LYS A 131 10.73 -5.22 38.85
CA LYS A 131 11.49 -5.79 37.74
C LYS A 131 11.02 -5.22 36.42
N VAL A 132 11.98 -4.73 35.63
CA VAL A 132 11.78 -4.37 34.24
C VAL A 132 12.13 -5.59 33.39
N PHE A 133 11.25 -5.95 32.46
CA PHE A 133 11.43 -7.10 31.58
C PHE A 133 11.06 -6.74 30.14
N HIS A 134 11.69 -7.42 29.18
CA HIS A 134 11.48 -7.17 27.76
C HIS A 134 10.76 -8.35 27.11
N SER A 135 9.60 -8.11 26.52
CA SER A 135 8.85 -9.12 25.77
C SER A 135 8.89 -8.83 24.27
N PRO A 136 8.47 -9.78 23.40
CA PRO A 136 8.26 -9.48 21.99
C PRO A 136 7.25 -8.34 21.73
N TYR A 137 6.45 -7.96 22.73
CA TYR A 137 5.44 -6.90 22.62
C TYR A 137 5.91 -5.54 23.12
N GLY A 138 7.10 -5.45 23.72
CA GLY A 138 7.63 -4.21 24.29
C GLY A 138 8.19 -4.39 25.70
N THR A 139 8.37 -3.27 26.39
CA THR A 139 8.93 -3.24 27.75
C THR A 139 7.81 -3.32 28.78
N GLY A 140 7.92 -4.23 29.73
CA GLY A 140 6.99 -4.37 30.85
C GLY A 140 7.63 -4.07 32.20
N VAL A 141 6.78 -3.82 33.19
CA VAL A 141 7.15 -3.54 34.58
C VAL A 141 6.30 -4.41 35.49
N ALA A 142 6.94 -5.18 36.37
CA ALA A 142 6.28 -5.95 37.42
C ALA A 142 6.74 -5.43 38.78
N ILE A 143 5.81 -5.30 39.72
CA ILE A 143 6.11 -4.88 41.10
C ILE A 143 5.47 -5.83 42.10
N VAL A 144 6.09 -5.92 43.27
CA VAL A 144 5.47 -6.46 44.49
C VAL A 144 5.45 -5.37 45.55
N THR A 145 4.33 -5.27 46.27
CA THR A 145 4.12 -4.25 47.32
C THR A 145 4.48 -4.78 48.70
N GLY A 146 4.56 -3.91 49.71
CA GLY A 146 4.75 -4.32 51.12
C GLY A 146 3.66 -5.25 51.67
N ALA A 147 2.49 -5.30 51.03
CA ALA A 147 1.41 -6.24 51.32
C ALA A 147 1.53 -7.57 50.54
N SER A 148 2.70 -7.86 49.94
CA SER A 148 2.96 -9.06 49.13
C SER A 148 2.03 -9.24 47.91
N ARG A 149 1.51 -8.13 47.37
CA ARG A 149 0.63 -8.13 46.19
C ARG A 149 1.38 -7.75 44.93
N PHE A 150 1.14 -8.51 43.85
CA PHE A 150 1.79 -8.32 42.57
C PHE A 150 0.93 -7.50 41.60
N THR A 151 1.55 -6.51 40.96
CA THR A 151 0.95 -5.74 39.87
C THR A 151 1.87 -5.74 38.65
N LEU A 152 1.30 -5.93 37.48
CA LEU A 152 1.99 -6.13 36.22
C LEU A 152 1.50 -5.16 35.15
N ALA A 153 2.43 -4.47 34.49
CA ALA A 153 2.23 -3.80 33.22
C ALA A 153 3.00 -4.59 32.15
N THR A 154 2.30 -5.27 31.23
CA THR A 154 2.95 -6.10 30.20
C THR A 154 3.62 -5.28 29.10
N ASN A 155 3.10 -4.09 28.84
CA ASN A 155 3.69 -3.12 27.92
C ASN A 155 3.41 -1.70 28.47
N ILE A 156 4.44 -0.86 28.58
CA ILE A 156 4.31 0.52 29.06
C ILE A 156 3.83 1.51 27.98
N ASP A 157 3.89 1.13 26.70
CA ASP A 157 3.37 1.95 25.60
C ASP A 157 1.85 1.75 25.41
N ASP A 158 1.35 0.54 25.72
CA ASP A 158 -0.09 0.23 25.87
C ASP A 158 -0.38 -0.12 27.34
N LEU A 159 -0.38 0.90 28.21
CA LEU A 159 -0.42 0.72 29.65
C LEU A 159 -1.74 0.08 30.11
N LYS A 160 -1.66 -1.21 30.42
CA LYS A 160 -2.73 -1.99 31.06
C LYS A 160 -2.20 -2.63 32.33
N LEU A 161 -2.59 -2.08 33.47
CA LEU A 161 -2.24 -2.60 34.77
C LEU A 161 -3.09 -3.83 35.09
N ARG A 162 -2.43 -4.90 35.54
CA ARG A 162 -3.08 -6.14 35.97
C ARG A 162 -2.61 -6.51 37.36
N ARG A 163 -3.57 -6.66 38.26
CA ARG A 163 -3.31 -7.26 39.57
C ARG A 163 -3.34 -8.78 39.44
N LEU A 164 -2.29 -9.44 39.92
CA LEU A 164 -2.22 -10.90 39.88
C LEU A 164 -2.94 -11.50 41.11
N PRO A 165 -3.39 -12.77 41.04
CA PRO A 165 -4.02 -13.47 42.15
C PRO A 165 -3.13 -13.53 43.39
N GLU A 166 -3.76 -13.52 44.58
CA GLU A 166 -3.05 -13.66 45.84
C GLU A 166 -2.57 -15.11 46.04
N VAL A 167 -1.39 -15.27 46.64
CA VAL A 167 -0.82 -16.58 46.96
C VAL A 167 -1.39 -17.04 48.31
N PRO A 168 -2.01 -18.23 48.40
CA PRO A 168 -2.56 -18.74 49.66
C PRO A 168 -1.48 -18.80 50.76
N GLY A 169 -1.74 -18.17 51.91
CA GLY A 169 -0.86 -18.24 53.09
C GLY A 169 0.38 -17.33 53.04
N LEU A 170 0.56 -16.51 52.01
CA LEU A 170 1.68 -15.57 51.91
C LEU A 170 1.42 -14.34 52.81
N GLN A 171 1.92 -14.36 54.05
CA GLN A 171 1.80 -13.24 54.99
C GLN A 171 3.02 -12.30 55.02
N VAL A 172 4.16 -12.77 54.49
CA VAL A 172 5.43 -12.04 54.44
C VAL A 172 5.87 -11.93 52.98
N ALA A 173 6.84 -11.06 52.69
CA ALA A 173 7.45 -10.97 51.37
C ALA A 173 7.96 -12.34 50.89
N PRO A 174 7.80 -12.67 49.60
CA PRO A 174 8.31 -13.92 49.06
C PRO A 174 9.83 -14.01 49.15
N SER A 175 10.36 -15.23 49.24
CA SER A 175 11.79 -15.49 49.33
C SER A 175 12.53 -14.98 48.08
N CYS A 176 11.96 -15.22 46.89
CA CYS A 176 12.36 -14.61 45.64
C CYS A 176 11.26 -14.77 44.58
N TRP A 177 11.36 -14.04 43.47
CA TRP A 177 10.41 -14.16 42.35
C TRP A 177 11.06 -13.73 41.02
N ALA A 178 10.45 -14.10 39.90
CA ALA A 178 10.87 -13.71 38.56
C ALA A 178 9.67 -13.60 37.61
N VAL A 179 9.88 -12.85 36.52
CA VAL A 179 8.89 -12.72 35.45
C VAL A 179 9.20 -13.71 34.35
N LEU A 180 8.18 -14.43 33.90
CA LEU A 180 8.23 -15.36 32.78
C LEU A 180 7.40 -14.81 31.63
N THR A 181 7.92 -14.86 30.41
CA THR A 181 7.17 -14.47 29.21
C THR A 181 7.22 -15.62 28.20
N GLN A 182 6.13 -16.38 28.10
CA GLN A 182 6.01 -17.55 27.21
C GLN A 182 4.61 -17.58 26.59
N ASP A 183 4.50 -18.09 25.36
CA ASP A 183 3.20 -18.32 24.68
C ASP A 183 2.25 -17.12 24.70
N ARG A 184 2.80 -15.91 24.49
CA ARG A 184 2.07 -14.63 24.52
C ARG A 184 1.48 -14.25 25.89
N GLN A 185 1.89 -14.93 26.95
CA GLN A 185 1.48 -14.65 28.32
C GLN A 185 2.69 -14.24 29.17
N THR A 186 2.50 -13.20 29.97
CA THR A 186 3.44 -12.83 31.03
C THR A 186 2.90 -13.35 32.35
N LYS A 187 3.74 -14.07 33.08
CA LYS A 187 3.45 -14.73 34.36
C LYS A 187 4.51 -14.33 35.38
N VAL A 188 4.18 -14.46 36.67
CA VAL A 188 5.15 -14.33 37.76
C VAL A 188 5.37 -15.69 38.39
N LEU A 189 6.63 -16.12 38.47
CA LEU A 189 7.04 -17.27 39.27
C LEU A 189 7.53 -16.75 40.63
N LEU A 190 7.01 -17.30 41.70
CA LEU A 190 7.29 -16.88 43.08
C LEU A 190 7.66 -18.08 43.93
N ALA A 191 8.65 -17.90 44.80
CA ALA A 191 9.03 -18.85 45.84
C ALA A 191 8.62 -18.33 47.23
N ASN A 192 8.01 -19.19 48.03
CA ASN A 192 7.75 -18.97 49.45
C ASN A 192 8.36 -20.13 50.24
N GLY A 193 9.58 -19.95 50.75
CA GLY A 193 10.35 -21.05 51.31
C GLY A 193 10.72 -22.07 50.23
N ALA A 194 10.31 -23.33 50.41
CA ALA A 194 10.49 -24.40 49.43
C ALA A 194 9.41 -24.41 48.32
N ASP A 195 8.25 -23.80 48.58
CA ASP A 195 7.10 -23.89 47.68
C ASP A 195 7.20 -22.88 46.55
N LEU A 196 6.86 -23.32 45.33
CA LEU A 196 6.83 -22.47 44.13
C LEU A 196 5.41 -22.31 43.62
N TYR A 197 5.08 -21.10 43.18
CA TYR A 197 3.78 -20.73 42.63
C TYR A 197 3.96 -19.98 41.31
N ILE A 198 3.16 -20.34 40.30
CA ILE A 198 3.01 -19.56 39.08
C ILE A 198 1.71 -18.75 39.17
N LEU A 199 1.86 -17.43 39.08
CA LEU A 199 0.79 -16.46 38.99
C LEU A 199 0.58 -16.08 37.52
N ASP A 200 -0.57 -16.43 36.97
CA ASP A 200 -1.04 -15.88 35.70
C ASP A 200 -2.14 -14.82 35.92
N ASN A 201 -2.79 -14.34 34.86
CA ASN A 201 -3.82 -13.29 34.98
C ASN A 201 -5.02 -13.69 35.85
N THR A 202 -5.27 -14.98 36.05
CA THR A 202 -6.51 -15.53 36.61
C THR A 202 -6.30 -16.55 37.72
N SER A 203 -5.14 -17.22 37.75
CA SER A 203 -4.88 -18.35 38.62
C SER A 203 -3.53 -18.23 39.35
N CYS A 204 -3.50 -18.80 40.55
CA CYS A 204 -2.28 -19.08 41.30
C CYS A 204 -2.13 -20.61 41.35
N THR A 205 -1.09 -21.13 40.71
CA THR A 205 -0.88 -22.59 40.57
C THR A 205 0.40 -23.00 41.31
N PRO A 206 0.33 -23.92 42.29
CA PRO A 206 1.53 -24.48 42.89
C PRO A 206 2.25 -25.37 41.87
N VAL A 207 3.57 -25.30 41.84
CA VAL A 207 4.42 -26.05 40.91
C VAL A 207 5.63 -26.63 41.64
N THR A 208 6.15 -27.75 41.14
CA THR A 208 7.33 -28.41 41.72
C THR A 208 8.39 -28.61 40.63
N PRO A 209 9.61 -28.10 40.82
CA PRO A 209 10.70 -28.30 39.86
C PRO A 209 11.12 -29.78 39.86
N PRO A 210 11.29 -30.40 38.68
CA PRO A 210 11.65 -31.81 38.59
C PRO A 210 13.05 -32.05 39.15
N GLY A 211 13.16 -33.07 40.00
CA GLY A 211 14.43 -33.57 40.51
C GLY A 211 15.22 -32.58 41.37
N LEU A 212 14.57 -31.62 42.02
CA LEU A 212 15.23 -30.77 43.03
C LEU A 212 15.57 -31.63 44.27
N SER A 213 16.80 -31.54 44.78
CA SER A 213 17.25 -32.35 45.92
C SER A 213 16.40 -32.12 47.18
N PRO A 214 16.01 -33.19 47.92
CA PRO A 214 15.23 -33.07 49.16
C PRO A 214 15.97 -32.38 50.31
N GLN A 215 17.25 -32.02 50.12
CA GLN A 215 18.07 -31.26 51.07
C GLN A 215 17.93 -29.72 50.90
N ALA A 216 17.20 -29.26 49.88
CA ALA A 216 16.89 -27.85 49.68
C ALA A 216 15.70 -27.45 50.56
N CYS A 217 15.93 -26.61 51.58
CA CYS A 217 14.88 -26.18 52.51
C CYS A 217 14.18 -24.90 52.03
N SER A 218 14.86 -24.02 51.30
CA SER A 218 14.26 -22.79 50.76
C SER A 218 14.93 -22.33 49.47
N ILE A 219 14.14 -21.83 48.51
CA ILE A 219 14.63 -21.18 47.30
C ILE A 219 14.82 -19.70 47.58
N VAL A 220 16.06 -19.21 47.48
CA VAL A 220 16.44 -17.85 47.90
C VAL A 220 16.78 -16.92 46.73
N ASN A 221 17.04 -17.46 45.54
CA ASN A 221 17.23 -16.64 44.34
C ASN A 221 16.74 -17.39 43.09
N MET A 222 16.29 -16.64 42.09
CA MET A 222 15.89 -17.20 40.80
C MET A 222 16.26 -16.28 39.64
N ALA A 223 16.66 -16.88 38.52
CA ALA A 223 17.07 -16.17 37.32
C ALA A 223 16.48 -16.82 36.07
N VAL A 224 15.99 -15.99 35.17
CA VAL A 224 15.37 -16.43 33.91
C VAL A 224 16.31 -16.06 32.78
N SER A 225 16.45 -16.96 31.80
CA SER A 225 17.32 -16.72 30.65
C SER A 225 16.82 -15.55 29.81
N PHE A 226 17.71 -14.90 29.06
CA PHE A 226 17.38 -13.78 28.16
C PHE A 226 16.22 -14.08 27.19
N SER A 227 16.05 -15.35 26.80
CA SER A 227 14.97 -15.81 25.90
C SER A 227 13.73 -16.34 26.62
N TYR A 228 13.66 -16.26 27.96
CA TYR A 228 12.61 -16.82 28.82
C TYR A 228 12.40 -18.35 28.70
N LYS A 229 13.35 -19.08 28.09
CA LYS A 229 13.23 -20.53 27.90
C LYS A 229 13.72 -21.35 29.09
N TYR A 230 14.67 -20.84 29.85
CA TYR A 230 15.32 -21.53 30.95
C TYR A 230 15.21 -20.77 32.27
N LEU A 231 15.24 -21.52 33.36
CA LEU A 231 15.10 -21.05 34.73
C LEU A 231 16.19 -21.67 35.60
N ALA A 232 16.80 -20.83 36.43
CA ALA A 232 17.77 -21.20 37.43
C ALA A 232 17.23 -20.87 38.81
N LEU A 233 17.37 -21.80 39.75
CA LEU A 233 16.92 -21.67 41.13
C LEU A 233 18.12 -21.91 42.06
N PHE A 234 18.34 -21.00 42.98
CA PHE A 234 19.38 -21.14 44.00
C PHE A 234 18.76 -21.35 45.36
N THR A 235 19.29 -22.30 46.11
CA THR A 235 18.75 -22.75 47.40
C THR A 235 19.61 -22.29 48.56
N ASP A 236 19.02 -22.19 49.74
CA ASP A 236 19.70 -21.87 51.01
C ASP A 236 20.78 -22.89 51.40
N SER A 237 20.68 -24.12 50.90
CA SER A 237 21.68 -25.17 51.08
C SER A 237 22.90 -25.03 50.16
N GLY A 238 22.88 -24.07 49.23
CA GLY A 238 23.98 -23.78 48.29
C GLY A 238 23.89 -24.49 46.94
N HIS A 239 22.76 -25.15 46.64
CA HIS A 239 22.55 -25.84 45.36
C HIS A 239 21.93 -24.89 44.32
N LEU A 240 22.48 -24.94 43.11
CA LEU A 240 21.93 -24.35 41.89
C LEU A 240 21.21 -25.43 41.09
N TRP A 241 19.90 -25.29 40.92
CA TRP A 241 19.10 -26.09 39.98
C TRP A 241 18.92 -25.32 38.68
N MET A 242 19.03 -26.01 37.55
CA MET A 242 18.79 -25.44 36.22
C MET A 242 17.82 -26.34 35.43
N GLY A 243 16.88 -25.72 34.71
CA GLY A 243 15.89 -26.43 33.92
C GLY A 243 15.13 -25.56 32.94
N SER A 244 14.14 -26.14 32.27
CA SER A 244 13.21 -25.39 31.43
C SER A 244 12.31 -24.50 32.27
N ALA A 245 12.00 -23.30 31.78
CA ALA A 245 11.21 -22.31 32.52
C ALA A 245 9.72 -22.70 32.68
N ASN A 246 9.25 -23.69 31.91
CA ASN A 246 7.94 -24.31 32.12
C ASN A 246 7.97 -25.43 33.19
N LEU A 247 9.12 -25.63 33.85
CA LEU A 247 9.34 -26.61 34.93
C LEU A 247 9.06 -28.06 34.51
N LYS A 248 9.24 -28.41 33.22
CA LYS A 248 9.05 -29.79 32.74
C LYS A 248 10.34 -30.60 32.73
N ASP A 249 11.46 -29.95 32.47
CA ASP A 249 12.75 -30.60 32.23
C ASP A 249 13.80 -30.07 33.19
N LYS A 250 14.49 -30.98 33.86
CA LYS A 250 15.72 -30.67 34.60
C LYS A 250 16.90 -30.76 33.65
N LEU A 251 17.76 -29.75 33.65
CA LEU A 251 19.03 -29.77 32.93
C LEU A 251 20.14 -30.28 33.87
N SER A 252 20.36 -29.62 35.00
CA SER A 252 21.37 -30.02 35.97
C SER A 252 21.09 -29.49 37.37
N GLU A 253 21.86 -29.98 38.34
CA GLU A 253 21.92 -29.47 39.69
C GLU A 253 23.37 -29.51 40.19
N VAL A 254 23.87 -28.38 40.67
CA VAL A 254 25.27 -28.16 41.02
C VAL A 254 25.37 -27.63 42.45
N ASP A 255 26.18 -28.27 43.29
CA ASP A 255 26.54 -27.75 44.62
C ASP A 255 27.62 -26.69 44.45
N THR A 256 27.29 -25.43 44.76
CA THR A 256 28.23 -24.31 44.62
C THR A 256 29.22 -24.21 45.78
N LYS A 257 29.04 -25.01 46.85
CA LYS A 257 29.79 -24.97 48.11
C LYS A 257 29.65 -23.65 48.89
N VAL A 258 28.83 -22.73 48.41
CA VAL A 258 28.56 -21.43 49.03
C VAL A 258 27.10 -21.40 49.46
N ARG A 259 26.84 -21.17 50.74
CA ARG A 259 25.46 -21.14 51.29
C ARG A 259 24.88 -19.73 51.41
N THR A 260 25.72 -18.71 51.35
CA THR A 260 25.27 -17.32 51.38
C THR A 260 24.47 -17.01 50.10
N PRO A 261 23.30 -16.36 50.18
CA PRO A 261 22.55 -15.98 49.00
C PRO A 261 23.40 -15.12 48.04
N PRO A 262 23.31 -15.35 46.72
CA PRO A 262 24.05 -14.56 45.76
C PRO A 262 23.49 -13.15 45.61
N LYS A 263 24.38 -12.19 45.32
CA LYS A 263 24.00 -10.80 45.03
C LYS A 263 23.25 -10.71 43.70
N GLN A 264 23.76 -11.39 42.67
CA GLN A 264 23.10 -11.49 41.37
C GLN A 264 23.28 -12.90 40.80
N MET A 265 22.30 -13.33 40.03
CA MET A 265 22.33 -14.57 39.27
C MET A 265 21.78 -14.28 37.88
N VAL A 266 22.58 -14.56 36.84
CA VAL A 266 22.24 -14.26 35.45
C VAL A 266 22.64 -15.40 34.53
N TRP A 267 21.89 -15.61 33.47
CA TRP A 267 22.20 -16.64 32.48
C TRP A 267 23.31 -16.18 31.53
N CYS A 268 24.24 -17.09 31.21
CA CYS A 268 25.32 -16.86 30.25
C CYS A 268 25.23 -17.89 29.12
N ARG A 269 24.27 -17.70 28.20
CA ARG A 269 23.99 -18.71 27.16
C ARG A 269 23.86 -18.06 25.80
N ARG A 270 24.46 -18.68 24.77
CA ARG A 270 24.21 -18.36 23.36
C ARG A 270 23.11 -19.24 22.74
N PRO A 271 22.46 -18.82 21.64
CA PRO A 271 21.40 -19.61 20.99
C PRO A 271 21.82 -21.04 20.57
N LYS A 272 23.08 -21.20 20.10
CA LYS A 272 23.69 -22.48 19.68
C LYS A 272 24.72 -23.00 20.68
N SER A 273 24.48 -22.75 21.96
CA SER A 273 25.40 -23.10 23.03
C SER A 273 25.61 -24.61 23.13
N GLN A 274 26.85 -25.03 23.42
CA GLN A 274 27.16 -26.43 23.71
C GLN A 274 26.57 -26.87 25.06
N GLN A 275 26.40 -25.95 26.02
CA GLN A 275 25.72 -26.24 27.28
C GLN A 275 25.10 -24.99 27.92
N PRO A 276 23.91 -25.09 28.54
CA PRO A 276 23.37 -24.02 29.37
C PRO A 276 24.30 -23.71 30.56
N SER A 277 24.51 -22.42 30.84
CA SER A 277 25.22 -22.01 32.06
C SER A 277 24.63 -20.75 32.70
N VAL A 278 24.92 -20.62 34.00
CA VAL A 278 24.50 -19.52 34.85
C VAL A 278 25.73 -18.96 35.55
N VAL A 279 25.79 -17.63 35.61
CA VAL A 279 26.79 -16.86 36.33
C VAL A 279 26.18 -16.40 37.64
N ILE A 280 26.83 -16.75 38.73
CA ILE A 280 26.43 -16.41 40.09
C ILE A 280 27.48 -15.48 40.68
N MET A 281 27.06 -14.34 41.20
CA MET A 281 27.94 -13.30 41.73
C MET A 281 27.73 -13.10 43.23
N TRP A 282 28.84 -13.13 43.97
CA TRP A 282 28.99 -12.64 45.35
C TRP A 282 30.01 -11.50 45.38
N ASP A 283 30.31 -10.95 46.57
CA ASP A 283 31.17 -9.77 46.74
C ASP A 283 32.52 -9.82 46.02
N ARG A 284 33.19 -10.97 46.06
CA ARG A 284 34.54 -11.15 45.49
C ARG A 284 34.66 -12.37 44.59
N LEU A 285 33.55 -13.06 44.35
CA LEU A 285 33.53 -14.35 43.64
C LEU A 285 32.45 -14.30 42.56
N LEU A 286 32.87 -14.61 41.35
CA LEU A 286 32.00 -14.88 40.22
C LEU A 286 32.15 -16.34 39.83
N LEU A 287 31.07 -17.11 39.89
CA LEU A 287 31.05 -18.54 39.62
C LEU A 287 30.22 -18.82 38.37
N VAL A 288 30.76 -19.60 37.44
CA VAL A 288 30.06 -20.10 36.26
C VAL A 288 29.76 -21.58 36.47
N ALA A 289 28.49 -21.95 36.47
CA ALA A 289 28.02 -23.32 36.60
C ALA A 289 27.21 -23.72 35.36
N GLY A 290 27.41 -24.94 34.89
CA GLY A 290 26.80 -25.47 33.68
C GLY A 290 26.06 -26.79 33.90
N GLU A 291 25.93 -27.57 32.85
CA GLU A 291 25.29 -28.89 32.94
C GLU A 291 26.18 -29.90 33.70
N CYS A 292 27.50 -29.76 33.58
CA CYS A 292 28.46 -30.56 34.32
C CYS A 292 28.58 -30.13 35.79
N LYS A 293 29.17 -31.00 36.62
CA LYS A 293 29.41 -30.73 38.04
C LYS A 293 30.59 -29.78 38.29
N ASP A 294 31.39 -29.51 37.27
CA ASP A 294 32.52 -28.59 37.37
C ASP A 294 32.01 -27.15 37.40
N THR A 295 32.82 -26.25 37.96
CA THR A 295 32.50 -24.81 38.03
C THR A 295 33.74 -24.01 37.71
N ILE A 296 33.58 -22.88 37.04
CA ILE A 296 34.66 -21.90 36.86
C ILE A 296 34.52 -20.82 37.92
N GLN A 297 35.62 -20.45 38.57
CA GLN A 297 35.64 -19.38 39.56
C GLN A 297 36.55 -18.25 39.09
N TYR A 298 36.01 -17.04 39.11
CA TYR A 298 36.76 -15.81 38.88
C TYR A 298 36.72 -14.94 40.14
N THR A 299 37.87 -14.38 40.49
CA THR A 299 37.96 -13.37 41.54
C THR A 299 37.54 -12.02 40.97
N LEU A 300 36.73 -11.27 41.72
CA LEU A 300 36.38 -9.88 41.41
C LEU A 300 37.27 -8.95 42.23
N ASP A 301 38.00 -8.07 41.53
CA ASP A 301 38.95 -7.12 42.14
C ASP A 301 38.26 -5.83 42.63
N GLU A 302 37.06 -5.54 42.10
CA GLU A 302 36.25 -4.37 42.43
C GLU A 302 34.76 -4.74 42.54
N GLU A 303 33.95 -3.84 43.10
CA GLU A 303 32.50 -4.01 43.10
C GLU A 303 31.95 -3.88 41.67
N SER A 304 31.23 -4.91 41.23
CA SER A 304 30.73 -5.03 39.86
C SER A 304 29.26 -5.39 39.82
N VAL A 305 28.63 -5.12 38.68
CA VAL A 305 27.25 -5.51 38.37
C VAL A 305 27.25 -6.38 37.12
N CYS A 306 26.52 -7.49 37.18
CA CYS A 306 26.29 -8.38 36.05
C CYS A 306 25.02 -7.99 35.28
N ILE A 307 25.14 -7.93 33.95
CA ILE A 307 24.05 -7.64 33.03
C ILE A 307 23.93 -8.79 32.04
N ALA A 308 22.77 -9.45 32.05
CA ALA A 308 22.48 -10.55 31.15
C ALA A 308 22.36 -10.03 29.70
N GLU A 309 23.06 -10.68 28.79
CA GLU A 309 22.96 -10.43 27.35
C GLU A 309 22.50 -11.71 26.62
N LEU A 310 22.22 -11.57 25.33
CA LEU A 310 21.76 -12.66 24.47
C LEU A 310 22.73 -13.85 24.40
N ASP A 311 24.03 -13.59 24.50
CA ASP A 311 25.11 -14.54 24.23
C ASP A 311 26.25 -14.50 25.27
N GLY A 312 26.04 -13.79 26.37
CA GLY A 312 27.03 -13.66 27.44
C GLY A 312 26.52 -12.80 28.60
N VAL A 313 27.45 -12.36 29.43
CA VAL A 313 27.19 -11.50 30.59
C VAL A 313 28.20 -10.35 30.56
N ARG A 314 27.70 -9.12 30.57
CA ARG A 314 28.53 -7.94 30.80
C ARG A 314 28.76 -7.77 32.29
N ILE A 315 30.01 -7.51 32.66
CA ILE A 315 30.44 -7.25 34.03
C ILE A 315 30.95 -5.81 34.03
N VAL A 316 30.20 -4.93 34.69
CA VAL A 316 30.52 -3.50 34.77
C VAL A 316 31.01 -3.20 36.17
N GLY A 317 32.25 -2.75 36.28
CA GLY A 317 32.86 -2.32 37.53
C GLY A 317 33.15 -0.82 37.55
N GLY A 318 33.92 -0.40 38.56
CA GLY A 318 34.35 1.00 38.72
C GLY A 318 35.38 1.44 37.69
N SER A 319 36.23 0.53 37.23
CA SER A 319 37.34 0.81 36.31
C SER A 319 37.28 0.01 35.01
N ARG A 320 36.59 -1.14 34.99
CA ARG A 320 36.55 -2.01 33.81
C ARG A 320 35.13 -2.40 33.40
N HIS A 321 34.99 -2.66 32.10
CA HIS A 321 33.82 -3.30 31.52
C HIS A 321 34.26 -4.55 30.77
N GLU A 322 33.81 -5.71 31.23
CA GLU A 322 34.20 -7.01 30.68
C GLU A 322 32.99 -7.76 30.11
N LEU A 323 33.22 -8.67 29.17
CA LEU A 323 32.27 -9.63 28.64
C LEU A 323 32.72 -11.05 28.99
N LEU A 324 31.92 -11.75 29.79
CA LEU A 324 32.04 -13.18 30.02
C LEU A 324 31.11 -13.91 29.04
N GLN A 325 31.66 -14.83 28.25
CA GLN A 325 30.89 -15.61 27.29
C GLN A 325 31.47 -17.02 27.07
N GLU A 326 30.62 -17.95 26.63
CA GLU A 326 31.07 -19.22 26.05
C GLU A 326 31.88 -18.92 24.78
N VAL A 327 33.04 -19.55 24.65
CA VAL A 327 33.87 -19.46 23.45
C VAL A 327 33.15 -20.13 22.28
N PRO A 328 32.86 -19.43 21.18
CA PRO A 328 32.16 -20.02 20.04
C PRO A 328 32.93 -21.18 19.42
N SER A 329 32.20 -22.20 18.93
CA SER A 329 32.80 -23.41 18.35
C SER A 329 33.80 -23.10 17.23
N ALA A 330 33.49 -22.16 16.31
CA ALA A 330 34.42 -21.76 15.25
C ALA A 330 35.75 -21.18 15.80
N CYS A 331 35.70 -20.46 16.94
CA CYS A 331 36.92 -19.99 17.61
C CYS A 331 37.66 -21.15 18.27
N GLN A 332 36.94 -22.09 18.90
CA GLN A 332 37.55 -23.30 19.48
C GLN A 332 38.25 -24.14 18.41
N ASP A 333 37.60 -24.38 17.28
CA ASP A 333 38.14 -25.14 16.16
C ASP A 333 39.47 -24.55 15.67
N ILE A 334 39.63 -23.22 15.68
CA ILE A 334 40.85 -22.57 15.19
C ILE A 334 41.92 -22.41 16.27
N PHE A 335 41.55 -21.93 17.45
CA PHE A 335 42.51 -21.47 18.45
C PHE A 335 42.82 -22.48 19.56
N LYS A 336 42.01 -23.54 19.73
CA LYS A 336 42.26 -24.57 20.75
C LYS A 336 43.68 -25.14 20.57
N ILE A 337 44.38 -25.30 21.69
CA ILE A 337 45.77 -25.78 21.68
C ILE A 337 45.82 -27.15 21.00
N ALA A 338 46.74 -27.31 20.05
CA ALA A 338 46.89 -28.52 19.23
C ALA A 338 45.62 -28.89 18.43
N SER A 339 44.79 -27.90 18.06
CA SER A 339 43.67 -28.15 17.16
C SER A 339 44.16 -28.57 15.77
N MET A 340 43.59 -29.65 15.27
CA MET A 340 43.78 -30.16 13.91
C MET A 340 42.55 -29.89 13.03
N ALA A 341 41.67 -28.97 13.44
CA ALA A 341 40.50 -28.62 12.64
C ALA A 341 40.91 -27.94 11.32
N PRO A 342 40.11 -28.05 10.25
CA PRO A 342 40.45 -27.49 8.94
C PRO A 342 40.81 -26.00 8.98
N GLY A 343 40.09 -25.19 9.75
CA GLY A 343 40.36 -23.77 9.92
C GLY A 343 41.68 -23.46 10.65
N ALA A 344 42.06 -24.29 11.64
CA ALA A 344 43.34 -24.15 12.34
C ALA A 344 44.52 -24.41 11.39
N LEU A 345 44.43 -25.49 10.62
CA LEU A 345 45.44 -25.84 9.61
C LEU A 345 45.56 -24.75 8.55
N LEU A 346 44.43 -24.18 8.09
CA LEU A 346 44.44 -23.09 7.11
C LEU A 346 45.09 -21.81 7.68
N LEU A 347 44.83 -21.50 8.95
CA LEU A 347 45.47 -20.38 9.64
C LEU A 347 46.99 -20.56 9.75
N GLU A 348 47.46 -21.76 10.10
CA GLU A 348 48.90 -22.07 10.15
C GLU A 348 49.52 -22.08 8.74
N ALA A 349 48.83 -22.62 7.73
CA ALA A 349 49.25 -22.55 6.33
C ALA A 349 49.47 -21.09 5.88
N HIS A 350 48.54 -20.20 6.25
CA HIS A 350 48.67 -18.78 5.95
C HIS A 350 49.85 -18.12 6.68
N LYS A 351 50.08 -18.43 7.96
CA LYS A 351 51.24 -17.91 8.71
C LYS A 351 52.57 -18.39 8.14
N GLU A 352 52.66 -19.66 7.75
CA GLU A 352 53.86 -20.20 7.10
C GLU A 352 54.05 -19.59 5.70
N TYR A 353 52.96 -19.28 5.00
CA TYR A 353 53.00 -18.55 3.73
C TYR A 353 53.56 -17.13 3.91
N GLU A 354 53.14 -16.40 4.95
CA GLU A 354 53.71 -15.07 5.28
C GLU A 354 55.22 -15.14 5.59
N LYS A 355 55.71 -16.27 6.11
CA LYS A 355 57.14 -16.53 6.33
C LYS A 355 57.88 -17.03 5.08
N SER A 356 57.22 -17.19 3.94
CA SER A 356 57.76 -17.80 2.72
C SER A 356 58.30 -19.23 2.93
N SER A 357 57.65 -19.99 3.83
CA SER A 357 58.02 -21.37 4.19
C SER A 357 57.29 -22.39 3.30
N GLN A 358 58.01 -23.42 2.86
CA GLN A 358 57.44 -24.52 2.05
C GLN A 358 56.34 -25.30 2.80
N LYS A 359 56.34 -25.24 4.14
CA LYS A 359 55.34 -25.89 5.00
C LYS A 359 53.92 -25.41 4.73
N ALA A 360 53.76 -24.21 4.17
CA ALA A 360 52.45 -23.69 3.78
C ALA A 360 51.77 -24.59 2.74
N ASP A 361 52.53 -25.14 1.79
CA ASP A 361 52.00 -26.05 0.76
C ASP A 361 51.68 -27.43 1.35
N GLU A 362 52.49 -27.91 2.31
CA GLU A 362 52.23 -29.17 3.04
C GLU A 362 50.86 -29.14 3.73
N TYR A 363 50.59 -28.09 4.54
CA TYR A 363 49.30 -27.92 5.20
C TYR A 363 48.15 -27.76 4.21
N LEU A 364 48.36 -27.03 3.11
CA LEU A 364 47.32 -26.81 2.11
C LEU A 364 46.97 -28.10 1.36
N ARG A 365 47.97 -28.96 1.06
CA ARG A 365 47.75 -30.28 0.47
C ARG A 365 46.97 -31.18 1.41
N GLU A 366 47.32 -31.22 2.69
CA GLU A 366 46.60 -32.00 3.70
C GLU A 366 45.10 -31.63 3.76
N ILE A 367 44.79 -30.34 3.80
CA ILE A 367 43.40 -29.84 3.80
C ILE A 367 42.67 -30.21 2.49
N LYS A 368 43.36 -30.15 1.35
CA LYS A 368 42.80 -30.48 0.03
C LYS A 368 42.56 -31.97 -0.16
N GLU A 369 43.47 -32.82 0.28
CA GLU A 369 43.34 -34.29 0.21
C GLU A 369 42.10 -34.76 1.00
N GLN A 370 41.82 -34.11 2.12
CA GLN A 370 40.62 -34.36 2.93
C GLN A 370 39.34 -33.72 2.37
N SER A 371 39.42 -32.93 1.29
CA SER A 371 38.28 -32.22 0.67
C SER A 371 37.54 -31.27 1.62
N VAL A 372 38.21 -30.71 2.63
CA VAL A 372 37.62 -29.83 3.68
C VAL A 372 38.03 -28.36 3.56
N LEU A 373 38.66 -27.95 2.46
CA LEU A 373 39.13 -26.57 2.29
C LEU A 373 37.99 -25.53 2.33
N GLY A 374 36.82 -25.85 1.78
CA GLY A 374 35.64 -24.96 1.85
C GLY A 374 35.18 -24.73 3.29
N GLU A 375 35.22 -25.78 4.11
CA GLU A 375 34.91 -25.73 5.54
C GLU A 375 35.96 -24.91 6.31
N ALA A 376 37.26 -25.09 6.01
CA ALA A 376 38.34 -24.31 6.60
C ALA A 376 38.17 -22.80 6.37
N VAL A 377 37.85 -22.39 5.14
CA VAL A 377 37.57 -20.99 4.80
C VAL A 377 36.36 -20.48 5.58
N ARG A 378 35.28 -21.27 5.64
CA ARG A 378 34.06 -20.92 6.38
C ARG A 378 34.33 -20.73 7.87
N GLN A 379 35.09 -21.63 8.50
CA GLN A 379 35.48 -21.53 9.92
C GLN A 379 36.27 -20.25 10.20
N CYS A 380 37.26 -19.92 9.37
CA CYS A 380 38.03 -18.68 9.51
C CYS A 380 37.16 -17.42 9.40
N VAL A 381 36.23 -17.38 8.42
CA VAL A 381 35.28 -16.27 8.26
C VAL A 381 34.36 -16.17 9.48
N GLU A 382 33.81 -17.29 9.96
CA GLU A 382 32.89 -17.29 11.10
C GLU A 382 33.58 -16.88 12.40
N ALA A 383 34.78 -17.42 12.67
CA ALA A 383 35.58 -17.07 13.85
C ALA A 383 35.92 -15.58 13.87
N ALA A 384 36.20 -14.95 12.72
CA ALA A 384 36.49 -13.53 12.64
C ALA A 384 35.34 -12.68 13.21
N GLY A 385 34.09 -13.08 13.01
CA GLY A 385 32.92 -12.38 13.55
C GLY A 385 32.87 -12.33 15.08
N TYR A 386 33.38 -13.37 15.75
CA TYR A 386 33.30 -13.50 17.21
C TYR A 386 34.48 -12.88 17.96
N GLU A 387 35.53 -12.47 17.26
CA GLU A 387 36.66 -11.78 17.86
C GLU A 387 36.41 -10.27 17.97
N HIS A 388 36.91 -9.65 19.04
CA HIS A 388 36.80 -8.22 19.28
C HIS A 388 38.04 -7.44 18.82
N GLU A 389 39.22 -8.09 18.83
CA GLU A 389 40.48 -7.47 18.46
C GLU A 389 40.63 -7.36 16.93
N PRO A 390 40.73 -6.14 16.35
CA PRO A 390 40.79 -5.96 14.90
C PRO A 390 41.94 -6.68 14.21
N GLU A 391 43.10 -6.81 14.86
CA GLU A 391 44.24 -7.54 14.29
C GLU A 391 43.94 -9.03 14.16
N THR A 392 43.32 -9.65 15.17
CA THR A 392 42.92 -11.07 15.11
C THR A 392 41.88 -11.30 14.03
N GLN A 393 40.88 -10.41 13.91
CA GLN A 393 39.89 -10.45 12.83
C GLN A 393 40.55 -10.40 11.45
N LYS A 394 41.51 -9.49 11.25
CA LYS A 394 42.26 -9.36 9.99
C LYS A 394 43.05 -10.63 9.67
N THR A 395 43.75 -11.22 10.64
CA THR A 395 44.52 -12.45 10.43
C THR A 395 43.62 -13.60 9.96
N LEU A 396 42.45 -13.79 10.59
CA LEU A 396 41.47 -14.81 10.21
C LEU A 396 40.91 -14.57 8.80
N LEU A 397 40.56 -13.32 8.47
CA LEU A 397 40.07 -12.97 7.13
C LEU A 397 41.16 -13.10 6.06
N ARG A 398 42.43 -12.82 6.37
CA ARG A 398 43.55 -13.05 5.44
C ARG A 398 43.76 -14.54 5.19
N ALA A 399 43.68 -15.38 6.23
CA ALA A 399 43.74 -16.83 6.08
C ALA A 399 42.58 -17.38 5.23
N ALA A 400 41.35 -16.90 5.46
CA ALA A 400 40.20 -17.23 4.61
C ALA A 400 40.39 -16.75 3.16
N SER A 401 40.92 -15.55 2.96
CA SER A 401 41.22 -14.99 1.64
C SER A 401 42.35 -15.75 0.93
N PHE A 402 43.30 -16.31 1.67
CA PHE A 402 44.33 -17.19 1.13
C PHE A 402 43.72 -18.53 0.69
N GLY A 403 42.93 -19.17 1.55
CA GLY A 403 42.30 -20.46 1.23
C GLY A 403 41.32 -20.41 0.06
N LYS A 404 40.51 -19.35 -0.05
CA LYS A 404 39.50 -19.23 -1.11
C LYS A 404 40.11 -19.17 -2.52
N CYS A 405 41.37 -18.75 -2.67
CA CYS A 405 42.06 -18.72 -3.96
C CYS A 405 42.27 -20.12 -4.57
N PHE A 406 42.13 -21.17 -3.76
CA PHE A 406 42.29 -22.55 -4.19
C PHE A 406 40.96 -23.32 -4.33
N LEU A 407 39.83 -22.62 -4.23
CA LEU A 407 38.50 -23.18 -4.44
C LEU A 407 37.96 -22.74 -5.80
N SER A 408 37.52 -23.70 -6.62
CA SER A 408 36.99 -23.41 -7.96
C SER A 408 35.62 -22.72 -7.93
N ASN A 409 34.77 -23.07 -6.95
CA ASN A 409 33.38 -22.62 -6.82
C ASN A 409 33.10 -22.08 -5.40
N TYR A 410 33.68 -20.94 -5.03
CA TYR A 410 33.43 -20.29 -3.73
C TYR A 410 32.43 -19.13 -3.85
N PRO A 411 31.28 -19.16 -3.16
CA PRO A 411 30.36 -18.03 -3.11
C PRO A 411 30.99 -16.86 -2.32
N PRO A 412 31.15 -15.65 -2.90
CA PRO A 412 31.83 -14.54 -2.24
C PRO A 412 31.03 -13.91 -1.09
N GLU A 413 29.72 -14.15 -1.02
CA GLU A 413 28.80 -13.46 -0.12
C GLU A 413 29.17 -13.60 1.36
N PRO A 414 29.46 -14.79 1.93
CA PRO A 414 29.77 -14.93 3.35
C PRO A 414 31.01 -14.13 3.76
N PHE A 415 32.06 -14.15 2.93
CA PHE A 415 33.29 -13.40 3.17
C PHE A 415 33.05 -11.89 3.10
N VAL A 416 32.40 -11.42 2.03
CA VAL A 416 32.12 -10.00 1.81
C VAL A 416 31.19 -9.45 2.89
N ASN A 417 30.14 -10.20 3.26
CA ASN A 417 29.21 -9.80 4.31
C ASN A 417 29.91 -9.71 5.67
N MET A 418 30.74 -10.70 6.03
CA MET A 418 31.51 -10.64 7.28
C MET A 418 32.44 -9.42 7.32
N CYS A 419 33.12 -9.09 6.22
CA CYS A 419 33.95 -7.89 6.15
C CYS A 419 33.13 -6.60 6.36
N ARG A 420 31.92 -6.54 5.80
CA ARG A 420 31.00 -5.40 5.99
C ARG A 420 30.53 -5.31 7.44
N ASP A 421 30.10 -6.43 8.01
CA ASP A 421 29.60 -6.53 9.38
C ASP A 421 30.67 -6.11 10.39
N LEU A 422 31.91 -6.59 10.22
CA LEU A 422 33.03 -6.26 11.10
C LEU A 422 33.41 -4.79 11.04
N LYS A 423 33.34 -4.14 9.87
CA LYS A 423 33.57 -2.70 9.80
C LYS A 423 32.53 -1.93 10.61
N VAL A 424 31.25 -2.27 10.46
CA VAL A 424 30.17 -1.64 11.22
C VAL A 424 30.32 -1.91 12.72
N LEU A 425 30.56 -3.16 13.10
CA LEU A 425 30.77 -3.57 14.49
C LEU A 425 31.94 -2.83 15.12
N ASN A 426 33.09 -2.76 14.45
CA ASN A 426 34.27 -2.08 14.99
C ASN A 426 34.02 -0.56 15.10
N SER A 427 33.31 0.06 14.16
CA SER A 427 32.93 1.47 14.26
C SER A 427 32.03 1.77 15.46
N VAL A 428 31.06 0.91 15.78
CA VAL A 428 30.16 1.14 16.94
C VAL A 428 30.77 0.69 18.27
N ARG A 429 31.70 -0.26 18.23
CA ARG A 429 32.50 -0.69 19.38
C ARG A 429 33.57 0.34 19.74
N ASP A 430 33.92 1.25 18.85
CA ASP A 430 34.88 2.32 19.14
C ASP A 430 34.55 3.01 20.46
N TYR A 431 35.57 3.31 21.26
CA TYR A 431 35.42 3.84 22.61
C TYR A 431 34.58 5.12 22.66
N THR A 432 34.67 5.96 21.62
CA THR A 432 33.92 7.23 21.51
C THR A 432 32.42 7.02 21.29
N VAL A 433 32.03 5.89 20.70
CA VAL A 433 30.63 5.49 20.48
C VAL A 433 30.13 4.66 21.66
N GLY A 434 30.94 3.72 22.12
CA GLY A 434 30.71 2.94 23.34
C GLY A 434 29.51 2.02 23.24
N ILE A 435 29.38 1.25 22.16
CA ILE A 435 28.35 0.21 21.98
C ILE A 435 29.04 -1.15 21.72
N PRO A 436 29.29 -1.96 22.76
CA PRO A 436 30.08 -3.19 22.67
C PRO A 436 29.23 -4.38 22.15
N LEU A 437 28.63 -4.23 20.97
CA LEU A 437 27.79 -5.26 20.36
C LEU A 437 28.61 -6.47 19.95
N THR A 438 28.13 -7.67 20.29
CA THR A 438 28.66 -8.92 19.71
C THR A 438 28.13 -9.13 18.29
N HIS A 439 28.78 -10.00 17.51
CA HIS A 439 28.28 -10.34 16.18
C HIS A 439 26.91 -11.05 16.22
N THR A 440 26.67 -11.90 17.22
CA THR A 440 25.36 -12.56 17.41
C THR A 440 24.26 -11.54 17.72
N GLN A 441 24.54 -10.57 18.59
CA GLN A 441 23.62 -9.47 18.90
C GLN A 441 23.31 -8.62 17.67
N TYR A 442 24.34 -8.24 16.90
CA TYR A 442 24.18 -7.47 15.67
C TYR A 442 23.30 -8.19 14.63
N LYS A 443 23.49 -9.51 14.45
CA LYS A 443 22.66 -10.30 13.54
C LYS A 443 21.21 -10.41 13.98
N GLN A 444 20.93 -10.45 15.28
CA GLN A 444 19.56 -10.57 15.80
C GLN A 444 18.81 -9.23 15.84
N MET A 445 19.50 -8.11 16.11
CA MET A 445 18.88 -6.79 16.29
C MET A 445 18.46 -6.13 14.95
N THR A 446 19.05 -6.55 13.82
CA THR A 446 18.94 -5.92 12.48
C THR A 446 19.68 -4.58 12.37
N VAL A 447 20.06 -4.21 11.14
CA VAL A 447 20.77 -2.95 10.84
C VAL A 447 19.90 -1.73 11.14
N GLN A 448 18.60 -1.80 10.86
CA GLN A 448 17.70 -0.65 11.04
C GLN A 448 17.63 -0.20 12.51
N VAL A 449 17.54 -1.16 13.44
CA VAL A 449 17.50 -0.86 14.88
C VAL A 449 18.84 -0.30 15.36
N LEU A 450 19.97 -0.77 14.80
CA LEU A 450 21.27 -0.16 15.08
C LEU A 450 21.31 1.31 14.63
N ILE A 451 20.86 1.60 13.40
CA ILE A 451 20.77 2.97 12.90
C ILE A 451 19.87 3.82 13.78
N ASP A 452 18.68 3.33 14.16
CA ASP A 452 17.77 4.05 15.05
C ASP A 452 18.41 4.34 16.42
N ARG A 453 19.18 3.40 16.99
CA ARG A 453 19.95 3.63 18.23
C ARG A 453 21.04 4.69 18.08
N LEU A 454 21.79 4.69 16.96
CA LEU A 454 22.80 5.71 16.68
C LEU A 454 22.16 7.09 16.49
N VAL A 455 21.04 7.14 15.78
CA VAL A 455 20.23 8.35 15.55
C VAL A 455 19.69 8.90 16.86
N TYR A 456 19.17 8.03 17.73
CA TYR A 456 18.65 8.42 19.05
C TYR A 456 19.76 8.97 19.96
N ARG A 457 20.98 8.43 19.85
CA ARG A 457 22.20 8.96 20.50
C ARG A 457 22.78 10.20 19.82
N GLN A 458 22.13 10.71 18.77
CA GLN A 458 22.57 11.87 17.99
C GLN A 458 23.92 11.68 17.27
N LEU A 459 24.34 10.43 17.03
CA LEU A 459 25.54 10.07 16.25
C LEU A 459 25.24 10.07 14.74
N TYR A 460 24.68 11.17 14.24
CA TYR A 460 24.20 11.28 12.85
C TYR A 460 25.29 11.05 11.79
N PRO A 461 26.52 11.57 11.92
CA PRO A 461 27.55 11.34 10.90
C PRO A 461 27.87 9.86 10.73
N LEU A 462 28.07 9.15 11.84
CA LEU A 462 28.35 7.71 11.83
C LEU A 462 27.16 6.90 11.27
N ALA A 463 25.93 7.24 11.65
CA ALA A 463 24.74 6.59 11.11
C ALA A 463 24.64 6.76 9.59
N ILE A 464 24.91 7.97 9.07
CA ILE A 464 24.92 8.25 7.62
C ILE A 464 26.04 7.47 6.92
N GLU A 465 27.24 7.43 7.50
CA GLU A 465 28.38 6.67 6.94
C GLU A 465 28.08 5.18 6.87
N ILE A 466 27.49 4.60 7.92
CA ILE A 466 27.07 3.20 7.94
C ILE A 466 25.98 2.94 6.88
N CYS A 467 24.96 3.80 6.78
CA CYS A 467 23.92 3.68 5.75
C CYS A 467 24.50 3.71 4.33
N ARG A 468 25.41 4.64 4.04
CA ARG A 468 26.10 4.73 2.74
C ARG A 468 26.97 3.50 2.48
N TYR A 469 27.72 3.06 3.50
CA TYR A 469 28.60 1.91 3.40
C TYR A 469 27.85 0.60 3.13
N LEU A 470 26.73 0.40 3.81
CA LEU A 470 25.85 -0.77 3.64
C LEU A 470 24.93 -0.65 2.43
N LYS A 471 24.92 0.50 1.73
CA LYS A 471 24.02 0.80 0.62
C LYS A 471 22.55 0.64 1.00
N THR A 472 22.18 1.10 2.19
CA THR A 472 20.79 1.11 2.65
C THR A 472 19.97 2.02 1.74
N PRO A 473 18.76 1.61 1.32
CA PRO A 473 17.88 2.46 0.51
C PRO A 473 17.69 3.84 1.14
N GLU A 474 17.71 4.90 0.33
CA GLU A 474 17.80 6.29 0.80
C GLU A 474 16.68 6.65 1.79
N TYR A 475 15.45 6.22 1.52
CA TYR A 475 14.28 6.43 2.39
C TYR A 475 14.39 5.76 3.78
N GLN A 476 15.06 4.60 3.87
CA GLN A 476 15.27 3.85 5.12
C GLN A 476 16.58 4.23 5.82
N GLY A 477 17.57 4.70 5.06
CA GLY A 477 18.89 5.08 5.52
C GLY A 477 19.00 6.59 5.74
N VAL A 478 19.68 7.29 4.83
CA VAL A 478 20.12 8.67 5.02
C VAL A 478 18.96 9.64 5.22
N SER A 479 17.87 9.54 4.44
CA SER A 479 16.73 10.46 4.55
C SER A 479 16.05 10.38 5.91
N ARG A 480 15.93 9.16 6.47
CA ARG A 480 15.40 8.95 7.82
C ARG A 480 16.29 9.57 8.89
N VAL A 481 17.61 9.39 8.77
CA VAL A 481 18.60 9.97 9.70
C VAL A 481 18.53 11.50 9.68
N LEU A 482 18.47 12.10 8.48
CA LEU A 482 18.39 13.54 8.30
C LEU A 482 17.07 14.12 8.82
N LYS A 483 15.94 13.43 8.58
CA LYS A 483 14.64 13.80 9.13
C LYS A 483 14.65 13.84 10.66
N HIS A 484 15.18 12.80 11.31
CA HIS A 484 15.29 12.80 12.77
C HIS A 484 16.22 13.92 13.27
N TRP A 485 17.36 14.14 12.61
CA TRP A 485 18.23 15.28 12.91
C TRP A 485 17.48 16.61 12.84
N ALA A 486 16.69 16.84 11.80
CA ALA A 486 15.91 18.07 11.63
C ALA A 486 14.85 18.21 12.74
N CYS A 487 14.13 17.12 13.07
CA CYS A 487 13.19 17.09 14.19
C CYS A 487 13.84 17.41 15.55
N CYS A 488 15.08 16.98 15.78
CA CYS A 488 15.85 17.35 16.96
C CYS A 488 16.30 18.82 16.89
N LYS A 489 16.70 19.30 15.71
CA LYS A 489 17.15 20.69 15.51
C LYS A 489 16.03 21.69 15.83
N VAL A 490 14.79 21.43 15.41
CA VAL A 490 13.65 22.33 15.70
C VAL A 490 13.23 22.36 17.18
N GLN A 491 13.68 21.39 18.00
CA GLN A 491 13.41 21.36 19.43
C GLN A 491 14.36 22.24 20.25
N GLN A 492 15.45 22.73 19.65
CA GLN A 492 16.46 23.53 20.34
C GLN A 492 15.91 24.92 20.70
N LYS A 493 15.72 25.18 22.00
CA LYS A 493 15.06 26.39 22.49
C LYS A 493 15.88 27.67 22.33
N GLU A 494 17.19 27.57 22.28
CA GLU A 494 18.11 28.71 22.33
C GLU A 494 18.42 29.31 20.95
N GLU A 495 18.16 28.59 19.86
CA GLU A 495 18.42 29.08 18.50
C GLU A 495 17.21 29.81 17.90
N PRO A 496 17.45 30.91 17.15
CA PRO A 496 16.40 31.67 16.48
C PRO A 496 15.82 30.88 15.30
N ASP A 497 14.51 31.00 15.11
CA ASP A 497 13.74 30.26 14.09
C ASP A 497 14.32 30.41 12.67
N GLU A 498 14.80 31.59 12.32
CA GLU A 498 15.41 31.86 11.01
C GLU A 498 16.68 31.03 10.76
N SER A 499 17.54 30.90 11.78
CA SER A 499 18.78 30.12 11.69
C SER A 499 18.46 28.63 11.56
N ILE A 500 17.47 28.15 12.31
CA ILE A 500 17.03 26.75 12.25
C ILE A 500 16.46 26.44 10.86
N ALA A 501 15.54 27.28 10.35
CA ALA A 501 14.93 27.07 9.05
C ALA A 501 15.99 27.00 7.93
N ARG A 502 16.99 27.90 7.94
CA ARG A 502 18.10 27.89 6.99
C ARG A 502 19.00 26.68 7.14
N ALA A 503 19.37 26.30 8.36
CA ALA A 503 20.22 25.13 8.58
C ALA A 503 19.53 23.84 8.12
N VAL A 504 18.23 23.73 8.40
CA VAL A 504 17.39 22.60 7.99
C VAL A 504 17.26 22.58 6.46
N SER A 505 16.94 23.70 5.81
CA SER A 505 16.80 23.75 4.34
C SER A 505 18.13 23.53 3.60
N VAL A 506 19.25 24.05 4.10
CA VAL A 506 20.57 23.82 3.47
C VAL A 506 21.00 22.36 3.57
N LYS A 507 20.73 21.69 4.70
CA LYS A 507 21.18 20.31 4.91
C LYS A 507 20.24 19.28 4.28
N LEU A 508 18.94 19.56 4.26
CA LEU A 508 17.93 18.69 3.62
C LEU A 508 17.87 18.96 2.11
N GLY A 509 17.98 20.21 1.67
CA GLY A 509 17.86 20.58 0.26
C GLY A 509 16.61 19.98 -0.39
N GLU A 510 16.79 19.42 -1.58
CA GLU A 510 15.82 18.59 -2.31
C GLU A 510 16.00 17.09 -2.04
N ALA A 511 16.50 16.69 -0.86
CA ALA A 511 16.71 15.27 -0.55
C ALA A 511 15.42 14.47 -0.73
N ALA A 512 15.48 13.47 -1.62
CA ALA A 512 14.34 12.66 -1.99
C ALA A 512 13.76 11.92 -0.77
N GLY A 513 12.44 12.03 -0.60
CA GLY A 513 11.67 11.29 0.40
C GLY A 513 11.63 11.91 1.81
N ILE A 514 12.08 13.14 2.03
CA ILE A 514 11.91 13.84 3.31
C ILE A 514 10.75 14.84 3.23
N SER A 515 9.75 14.66 4.08
CA SER A 515 8.65 15.61 4.24
C SER A 515 9.02 16.72 5.21
N TYR A 516 8.98 17.96 4.74
CA TYR A 516 9.08 19.14 5.58
C TYR A 516 7.83 19.31 6.46
N SER A 517 6.66 18.80 6.04
CA SER A 517 5.42 18.84 6.84
C SER A 517 5.58 18.20 8.21
N GLU A 518 6.25 17.06 8.30
CA GLU A 518 6.49 16.37 9.58
C GLU A 518 7.45 17.15 10.50
N ILE A 519 8.48 17.76 9.93
CA ILE A 519 9.43 18.59 10.67
C ILE A 519 8.74 19.87 11.17
N ALA A 520 7.91 20.49 10.32
CA ALA A 520 7.08 21.64 10.66
C ALA A 520 6.04 21.29 11.75
N ALA A 521 5.40 20.11 11.67
CA ALA A 521 4.48 19.64 12.70
C ALA A 521 5.20 19.50 14.05
N ARG A 522 6.43 18.98 14.05
CA ARG A 522 7.25 18.90 15.26
C ARG A 522 7.63 20.27 15.80
N ALA A 523 7.96 21.24 14.95
CA ALA A 523 8.20 22.62 15.36
C ALA A 523 6.95 23.26 15.99
N TYR A 524 5.77 23.01 15.41
CA TYR A 524 4.49 23.47 15.95
C TYR A 524 4.16 22.86 17.32
N GLU A 525 4.37 21.55 17.50
CA GLU A 525 4.23 20.88 18.80
C GLU A 525 5.15 21.48 19.88
N CYS A 526 6.30 22.00 19.49
CA CYS A 526 7.23 22.68 20.38
C CYS A 526 6.84 24.15 20.65
N GLY A 527 5.71 24.62 20.13
CA GLY A 527 5.23 26.00 20.27
C GLY A 527 5.91 27.00 19.32
N ARG A 528 6.67 26.54 18.31
CA ARG A 528 7.36 27.40 17.34
C ARG A 528 6.56 27.52 16.04
N THR A 529 5.42 28.21 16.11
CA THR A 529 4.49 28.34 14.97
C THR A 529 5.12 29.05 13.77
N GLU A 530 5.92 30.10 13.98
CA GLU A 530 6.56 30.83 12.87
C GLU A 530 7.66 30.00 12.19
N LEU A 531 8.46 29.25 12.95
CA LEU A 531 9.36 28.24 12.40
C LEU A 531 8.62 27.18 11.58
N ALA A 532 7.49 26.68 12.11
CA ALA A 532 6.70 25.67 11.42
C ALA A 532 6.20 26.18 10.06
N ILE A 533 5.69 27.42 9.99
CA ILE A 533 5.26 28.04 8.74
C ILE A 533 6.43 28.15 7.75
N LYS A 534 7.59 28.66 8.18
CA LYS A 534 8.78 28.79 7.33
C LYS A 534 9.28 27.45 6.81
N LEU A 535 9.29 26.42 7.65
CA LEU A 535 9.69 25.08 7.22
C LEU A 535 8.71 24.50 6.20
N LEU A 536 7.42 24.81 6.36
CA LEU A 536 6.36 24.33 5.48
C LEU A 536 6.37 25.01 4.10
N GLU A 537 6.98 26.19 3.96
CA GLU A 537 7.23 26.81 2.65
C GLU A 537 8.14 25.96 1.75
N PHE A 538 9.00 25.14 2.35
CA PHE A 538 9.87 24.21 1.63
C PHE A 538 9.19 22.86 1.33
N GLU A 539 7.94 22.62 1.77
CA GLU A 539 7.21 21.40 1.43
C GLU A 539 6.59 21.53 0.02
N PRO A 540 7.03 20.72 -0.96
CA PRO A 540 6.50 20.79 -2.32
C PRO A 540 5.06 20.27 -2.44
N ARG A 541 4.62 19.40 -1.52
CA ARG A 541 3.31 18.76 -1.59
C ARG A 541 2.25 19.62 -0.89
N SER A 542 1.44 20.30 -1.68
CA SER A 542 0.35 21.16 -1.18
C SER A 542 -0.66 20.40 -0.31
N GLY A 543 -0.93 19.13 -0.62
CA GLY A 543 -1.80 18.26 0.20
C GLY A 543 -1.29 17.98 1.61
N GLU A 544 0.01 18.13 1.87
CA GLU A 544 0.61 18.02 3.21
C GLU A 544 0.73 19.39 3.89
N GLN A 545 0.93 20.46 3.10
CA GLN A 545 1.03 21.83 3.57
C GLN A 545 -0.31 22.37 4.09
N VAL A 546 -1.38 22.24 3.31
CA VAL A 546 -2.68 22.86 3.61
C VAL A 546 -3.30 22.35 4.92
N PRO A 547 -3.38 21.02 5.21
CA PRO A 547 -3.94 20.53 6.46
C PRO A 547 -3.20 21.04 7.70
N LEU A 548 -1.86 21.15 7.62
CA LEU A 548 -1.06 21.68 8.73
C LEU A 548 -1.29 23.18 8.93
N LEU A 549 -1.41 23.97 7.84
CA LEU A 549 -1.77 25.39 7.92
C LEU A 549 -3.14 25.60 8.58
N LEU A 550 -4.13 24.76 8.24
CA LEU A 550 -5.44 24.78 8.90
C LEU A 550 -5.33 24.45 10.40
N LYS A 551 -4.55 23.42 10.77
CA LYS A 551 -4.29 23.05 12.17
C LYS A 551 -3.63 24.20 12.96
N MET A 552 -2.80 25.02 12.29
CA MET A 552 -2.17 26.22 12.85
C MET A 552 -3.06 27.47 12.81
N LYS A 553 -4.34 27.36 12.41
CA LYS A 553 -5.30 28.46 12.26
C LYS A 553 -4.86 29.55 11.29
N ARG A 554 -4.09 29.19 10.25
CA ARG A 554 -3.65 30.10 9.18
C ARG A 554 -4.53 29.94 7.93
N SER A 555 -5.83 30.14 8.08
CA SER A 555 -6.84 29.74 7.08
C SER A 555 -6.76 30.51 5.75
N GLN A 556 -6.35 31.79 5.76
CA GLN A 556 -6.15 32.56 4.52
C GLN A 556 -4.97 32.04 3.71
N LEU A 557 -3.84 31.72 4.38
CA LEU A 557 -2.67 31.13 3.74
C LEU A 557 -2.96 29.71 3.26
N ALA A 558 -3.75 28.93 4.02
CA ALA A 558 -4.21 27.62 3.59
C ALA A 558 -5.07 27.70 2.30
N LEU A 559 -5.97 28.69 2.21
CA LEU A 559 -6.80 28.90 1.02
C LEU A 559 -5.95 29.33 -0.18
N SER A 560 -5.01 30.25 0.00
CA SER A 560 -4.13 30.67 -1.10
C SER A 560 -3.27 29.51 -1.60
N LYS A 561 -2.70 28.69 -0.69
CA LYS A 561 -1.92 27.51 -1.05
C LYS A 561 -2.74 26.42 -1.71
N ALA A 562 -3.98 26.19 -1.27
CA ALA A 562 -4.89 25.28 -1.95
C ALA A 562 -5.20 25.75 -3.38
N ILE A 563 -5.42 27.05 -3.59
CA ILE A 563 -5.67 27.60 -4.93
C ILE A 563 -4.42 27.52 -5.82
N GLU A 564 -3.24 27.86 -5.29
CA GLU A 564 -1.95 27.75 -5.99
C GLU A 564 -1.66 26.31 -6.44
N SER A 565 -2.12 25.31 -5.67
CA SER A 565 -1.92 23.90 -6.00
C SER A 565 -2.72 23.43 -7.21
N GLY A 566 -3.80 24.12 -7.57
CA GLY A 566 -4.73 23.70 -8.61
C GLY A 566 -5.64 22.51 -8.24
N ASP A 567 -5.49 21.95 -7.03
CA ASP A 567 -6.29 20.83 -6.55
C ASP A 567 -7.66 21.32 -6.04
N THR A 568 -8.72 20.98 -6.77
CA THR A 568 -10.08 21.37 -6.43
C THR A 568 -10.56 20.77 -5.12
N ASP A 569 -10.15 19.54 -4.78
CA ASP A 569 -10.59 18.87 -3.55
C ASP A 569 -9.96 19.54 -2.32
N LEU A 570 -8.70 19.95 -2.44
CA LEU A 570 -8.02 20.72 -1.41
C LEU A 570 -8.67 22.09 -1.20
N VAL A 571 -9.09 22.75 -2.28
CA VAL A 571 -9.86 24.00 -2.20
C VAL A 571 -11.22 23.75 -1.53
N TYR A 572 -11.96 22.71 -1.91
CA TYR A 572 -13.24 22.36 -1.26
C TYR A 572 -13.05 22.05 0.22
N THR A 573 -11.97 21.36 0.59
CA THR A 573 -11.62 21.05 1.98
C THR A 573 -11.44 22.33 2.79
N VAL A 574 -10.66 23.29 2.28
CA VAL A 574 -10.46 24.58 2.95
C VAL A 574 -11.76 25.38 3.00
N VAL A 575 -12.51 25.47 1.90
CA VAL A 575 -13.78 26.21 1.85
C VAL A 575 -14.81 25.62 2.82
N THR A 576 -14.90 24.30 2.92
CA THR A 576 -15.80 23.61 3.87
C THR A 576 -15.38 23.87 5.30
N TYR A 577 -14.08 23.83 5.59
CA TYR A 577 -13.54 24.18 6.90
C TYR A 577 -13.88 25.64 7.27
N LEU A 578 -13.66 26.58 6.35
CA LEU A 578 -13.98 28.00 6.56
C LEU A 578 -15.49 28.22 6.79
N LYS A 579 -16.35 27.50 6.08
CA LYS A 579 -17.82 27.58 6.25
C LYS A 579 -18.26 27.21 7.67
N ASN A 580 -17.58 26.24 8.28
CA ASN A 580 -17.91 25.76 9.62
C ASN A 580 -17.31 26.65 10.73
N GLU A 581 -16.16 27.27 10.49
CA GLU A 581 -15.45 28.08 11.49
C GLU A 581 -15.83 29.56 11.45
N MET A 582 -16.22 30.09 10.29
CA MET A 582 -16.54 31.51 10.10
C MET A 582 -18.05 31.76 10.13
N ASN A 583 -18.45 32.98 10.49
CA ASN A 583 -19.83 33.42 10.26
C ASN A 583 -20.08 33.61 8.75
N ARG A 584 -21.36 33.57 8.32
CA ARG A 584 -21.74 33.65 6.89
C ARG A 584 -21.19 34.89 6.19
N GLY A 585 -21.14 36.05 6.86
CA GLY A 585 -20.65 37.29 6.25
C GLY A 585 -19.15 37.24 5.94
N ASP A 586 -18.34 36.89 6.95
CA ASP A 586 -16.88 36.82 6.80
C ASP A 586 -16.45 35.70 5.85
N PHE A 587 -17.20 34.60 5.83
CA PHE A 587 -17.01 33.52 4.87
C PHE A 587 -17.18 34.00 3.43
N PHE A 588 -18.29 34.67 3.11
CA PHE A 588 -18.53 35.18 1.76
C PHE A 588 -17.53 36.29 1.37
N MET A 589 -17.15 37.16 2.31
CA MET A 589 -16.11 38.17 2.06
C MET A 589 -14.75 37.53 1.73
N THR A 590 -14.40 36.45 2.43
CA THR A 590 -13.15 35.70 2.18
C THR A 590 -13.18 35.03 0.81
N LEU A 591 -14.31 34.40 0.43
CA LEU A 591 -14.47 33.79 -0.88
C LEU A 591 -14.48 34.81 -2.02
N ARG A 592 -15.06 36.00 -1.80
CA ARG A 592 -15.10 37.06 -2.82
C ARG A 592 -13.71 37.54 -3.24
N ASN A 593 -12.77 37.55 -2.30
CA ASN A 593 -11.37 37.89 -2.59
C ASN A 593 -10.63 36.77 -3.34
N GLN A 594 -11.25 35.60 -3.54
CA GLN A 594 -10.67 34.42 -4.17
C GLN A 594 -11.64 33.84 -5.24
N PRO A 595 -11.62 34.37 -6.48
CA PRO A 595 -12.62 34.03 -7.52
C PRO A 595 -12.74 32.54 -7.85
N VAL A 596 -11.62 31.79 -7.78
CA VAL A 596 -11.59 30.34 -8.03
C VAL A 596 -12.37 29.59 -6.95
N ALA A 597 -12.13 29.90 -5.67
CA ALA A 597 -12.83 29.29 -4.55
C ALA A 597 -14.33 29.63 -4.56
N LEU A 598 -14.70 30.87 -4.90
CA LEU A 598 -16.10 31.27 -5.06
C LEU A 598 -16.81 30.50 -6.18
N SER A 599 -16.15 30.32 -7.33
CA SER A 599 -16.72 29.60 -8.47
C SER A 599 -16.96 28.12 -8.14
N LEU A 600 -16.01 27.46 -7.48
CA LEU A 600 -16.17 26.10 -6.99
C LEU A 600 -17.29 26.00 -5.95
N TYR A 601 -17.36 26.95 -5.02
CA TYR A 601 -18.44 26.98 -4.02
C TYR A 601 -19.83 27.16 -4.65
N ARG A 602 -19.98 27.98 -5.69
CA ARG A 602 -21.23 28.09 -6.46
C ARG A 602 -21.62 26.77 -7.12
N GLN A 603 -20.66 26.07 -7.70
CA GLN A 603 -20.90 24.76 -8.32
C GLN A 603 -21.36 23.72 -7.27
N PHE A 604 -20.77 23.72 -6.08
CA PHE A 604 -21.24 22.90 -4.96
C PHE A 604 -22.68 23.23 -4.56
N CYS A 605 -23.01 24.51 -4.39
CA CYS A 605 -24.35 24.95 -4.00
C CYS A 605 -25.42 24.54 -5.02
N LYS A 606 -25.08 24.50 -6.32
CA LYS A 606 -26.01 24.06 -7.39
C LYS A 606 -26.54 22.64 -7.21
N HIS A 607 -25.74 21.76 -6.63
CA HIS A 607 -26.11 20.36 -6.40
C HIS A 607 -26.71 20.11 -5.01
N GLN A 608 -26.18 20.78 -3.98
CA GLN A 608 -26.47 20.45 -2.58
C GLN A 608 -27.37 21.49 -1.88
N GLU A 609 -27.21 22.78 -2.18
CA GLU A 609 -27.81 23.89 -1.42
C GLU A 609 -28.42 24.96 -2.35
N GLN A 610 -29.58 24.66 -2.92
CA GLN A 610 -30.23 25.52 -3.92
C GLN A 610 -30.65 26.89 -3.36
N ASP A 611 -31.04 26.97 -2.09
CA ASP A 611 -31.41 28.24 -1.45
C ASP A 611 -30.18 29.13 -1.19
N THR A 612 -29.06 28.53 -0.75
CA THR A 612 -27.78 29.25 -0.62
C THR A 612 -27.31 29.79 -1.97
N LEU A 613 -27.52 29.03 -3.06
CA LEU A 613 -27.20 29.49 -4.41
C LEU A 613 -28.05 30.70 -4.82
N LYS A 614 -29.35 30.71 -4.47
CA LYS A 614 -30.24 31.85 -4.72
C LYS A 614 -29.76 33.09 -3.95
N ASP A 615 -29.40 32.93 -2.69
CA ASP A 615 -28.84 34.03 -1.88
C ASP A 615 -27.57 34.61 -2.50
N LEU A 616 -26.68 33.75 -3.02
CA LEU A 616 -25.46 34.16 -3.71
C LEU A 616 -25.77 34.97 -4.97
N PHE A 617 -26.64 34.48 -5.85
CA PHE A 617 -27.02 35.24 -7.06
C PHE A 617 -27.69 36.58 -6.72
N ASN A 618 -28.46 36.63 -5.63
CA ASN A 618 -29.08 37.86 -5.16
C ASN A 618 -28.07 38.84 -4.55
N GLN A 619 -27.03 38.36 -3.88
CA GLN A 619 -25.94 39.21 -3.37
C GLN A 619 -25.03 39.75 -4.48
N ASP A 620 -24.89 38.99 -5.57
CA ASP A 620 -24.05 39.34 -6.72
C ASP A 620 -24.81 40.13 -7.81
N ASP A 621 -26.10 40.43 -7.61
CA ASP A 621 -27.01 41.03 -8.60
C ASP A 621 -27.05 40.27 -9.95
N ASP A 622 -26.89 38.94 -9.92
CA ASP A 622 -26.96 38.08 -11.10
C ASP A 622 -28.41 37.68 -11.42
N HIS A 623 -29.15 38.66 -11.97
CA HIS A 623 -30.56 38.50 -12.35
C HIS A 623 -30.79 37.46 -13.45
N GLN A 624 -29.78 37.19 -14.30
CA GLN A 624 -29.89 36.18 -15.35
C GLN A 624 -29.97 34.77 -14.75
N GLU A 625 -29.07 34.45 -13.82
CA GLU A 625 -29.07 33.15 -13.16
C GLU A 625 -30.24 33.00 -12.18
N LEU A 626 -30.73 34.09 -11.57
CA LEU A 626 -31.99 34.08 -10.81
C LEU A 626 -33.19 33.73 -11.68
N GLY A 627 -33.29 34.27 -12.90
CA GLY A 627 -34.32 33.89 -13.87
C GLY A 627 -34.25 32.39 -14.22
N ASN A 628 -33.05 31.89 -14.51
CA ASN A 628 -32.79 30.47 -14.79
C ASN A 628 -33.15 29.56 -13.61
N PHE A 629 -32.92 30.02 -12.38
CA PHE A 629 -33.28 29.31 -11.16
C PHE A 629 -34.81 29.13 -11.04
N TYR A 630 -35.58 30.20 -11.23
CA TYR A 630 -37.04 30.15 -11.13
C TYR A 630 -37.68 29.28 -12.23
N VAL A 631 -37.15 29.31 -13.46
CA VAL A 631 -37.59 28.40 -14.54
C VAL A 631 -37.39 26.93 -14.11
N LYS A 632 -36.20 26.58 -13.61
CA LYS A 632 -35.93 25.19 -13.16
C LYS A 632 -36.81 24.78 -11.99
N ALA A 633 -37.05 25.68 -11.04
CA ALA A 633 -37.95 25.43 -9.91
C ALA A 633 -39.39 25.15 -10.39
N SER A 634 -39.85 25.83 -11.43
CA SER A 634 -41.20 25.67 -11.98
C SER A 634 -41.51 24.24 -12.47
N TYR A 635 -40.52 23.54 -13.03
CA TYR A 635 -40.70 22.16 -13.51
C TYR A 635 -40.83 21.14 -12.37
N LYS A 636 -40.38 21.47 -11.16
CA LYS A 636 -40.55 20.62 -9.97
C LYS A 636 -41.93 20.79 -9.33
N GLU A 637 -42.65 21.88 -9.65
CA GLU A 637 -43.92 22.22 -9.03
C GLU A 637 -45.09 21.48 -9.69
N LYS A 638 -45.95 20.89 -8.86
CA LYS A 638 -47.09 20.06 -9.32
C LYS A 638 -48.36 20.88 -9.50
N LYS A 639 -48.53 21.96 -8.73
CA LYS A 639 -49.71 22.83 -8.83
C LYS A 639 -49.50 23.88 -9.92
N LEU A 640 -50.47 24.02 -10.81
CA LEU A 640 -50.36 24.93 -11.95
C LEU A 640 -50.20 26.40 -11.51
N GLU A 641 -50.96 26.83 -10.51
CA GLU A 641 -50.94 28.21 -10.00
C GLU A 641 -49.57 28.56 -9.41
N ALA A 642 -48.99 27.64 -8.64
CA ALA A 642 -47.65 27.80 -8.07
C ALA A 642 -46.57 27.79 -9.17
N ARG A 643 -46.70 26.91 -10.17
CA ARG A 643 -45.81 26.88 -11.34
C ARG A 643 -45.85 28.19 -12.12
N LEU A 644 -47.04 28.75 -12.36
CA LEU A 644 -47.21 30.04 -13.03
C LEU A 644 -46.62 31.19 -12.22
N SER A 645 -46.72 31.17 -10.89
CA SER A 645 -46.09 32.19 -10.02
C SER A 645 -44.57 32.16 -10.10
N LEU A 646 -43.96 30.97 -10.15
CA LEU A 646 -42.52 30.81 -10.33
C LEU A 646 -42.06 31.31 -11.71
N LEU A 647 -42.81 30.98 -12.77
CA LEU A 647 -42.54 31.48 -14.12
C LEU A 647 -42.68 33.01 -14.20
N GLN A 648 -43.65 33.60 -13.49
CA GLN A 648 -43.77 35.06 -13.40
C GLN A 648 -42.54 35.69 -12.72
N SER A 649 -42.06 35.08 -11.63
CA SER A 649 -40.83 35.53 -10.97
C SER A 649 -39.62 35.43 -11.90
N ALA A 650 -39.55 34.38 -12.74
CA ALA A 650 -38.51 34.27 -13.77
C ALA A 650 -38.58 35.38 -14.82
N VAL A 651 -39.79 35.76 -15.28
CA VAL A 651 -39.99 36.88 -16.21
C VAL A 651 -39.49 38.19 -15.60
N ASP A 652 -39.84 38.46 -14.34
CA ASP A 652 -39.42 39.68 -13.64
C ASP A 652 -37.89 39.77 -13.54
N GLU A 653 -37.21 38.67 -13.22
CA GLU A 653 -35.75 38.61 -13.17
C GLU A 653 -35.10 38.69 -14.56
N TYR A 654 -35.64 38.02 -15.59
CA TYR A 654 -35.14 38.16 -16.96
C TYR A 654 -35.30 39.59 -17.50
N ASN A 655 -36.36 40.29 -17.12
CA ASN A 655 -36.55 41.70 -17.45
C ASN A 655 -35.49 42.58 -16.77
N LYS A 656 -35.18 42.35 -15.48
CA LYS A 656 -34.07 43.03 -14.79
C LYS A 656 -32.72 42.73 -15.47
N ALA A 657 -32.53 41.50 -15.94
CA ALA A 657 -31.36 41.06 -16.69
C ALA A 657 -31.32 41.54 -18.17
N LYS A 658 -32.38 42.20 -18.67
CA LYS A 658 -32.55 42.59 -20.07
C LYS A 658 -32.50 41.42 -21.07
N ASN A 659 -32.94 40.23 -20.66
CA ASN A 659 -33.04 39.05 -21.51
C ASN A 659 -34.44 38.92 -22.13
N GLU A 660 -34.65 39.60 -23.26
CA GLU A 660 -35.96 39.63 -23.95
C GLU A 660 -36.42 38.24 -24.41
N PHE A 661 -35.49 37.40 -24.85
CA PHE A 661 -35.82 36.04 -25.29
C PHE A 661 -36.30 35.18 -24.12
N GLY A 662 -35.57 35.19 -23.00
CA GLY A 662 -35.90 34.43 -21.80
C GLY A 662 -37.27 34.83 -21.23
N ALA A 663 -37.53 36.15 -21.14
CA ALA A 663 -38.82 36.67 -20.71
C ALA A 663 -39.96 36.20 -21.63
N LYS A 664 -39.82 36.42 -22.95
CA LYS A 664 -40.86 36.07 -23.92
C LYS A 664 -41.12 34.57 -24.02
N ALA A 665 -40.08 33.74 -24.01
CA ALA A 665 -40.24 32.28 -24.05
C ALA A 665 -40.96 31.77 -22.79
N THR A 666 -40.68 32.36 -21.64
CA THR A 666 -41.34 32.03 -20.37
C THR A 666 -42.82 32.46 -20.39
N GLU A 667 -43.13 33.64 -20.95
CA GLU A 667 -44.52 34.09 -21.15
C GLU A 667 -45.31 33.18 -22.11
N GLU A 668 -44.68 32.72 -23.20
CA GLU A 668 -45.30 31.78 -24.15
C GLU A 668 -45.58 30.42 -23.49
N GLU A 669 -44.68 29.90 -22.65
CA GLU A 669 -44.92 28.69 -21.84
C GLU A 669 -46.11 28.87 -20.88
N MET A 670 -46.19 30.01 -20.17
CA MET A 670 -47.33 30.33 -19.31
C MET A 670 -48.65 30.39 -20.11
N LYS A 671 -48.61 30.94 -21.33
CA LYS A 671 -49.77 30.98 -22.24
C LYS A 671 -50.20 29.57 -22.67
N LEU A 672 -49.25 28.68 -22.97
CA LEU A 672 -49.51 27.30 -23.39
C LEU A 672 -50.14 26.49 -22.25
N LEU A 673 -49.58 26.55 -21.05
CA LEU A 673 -50.10 25.85 -19.88
C LEU A 673 -51.55 26.27 -19.55
N ARG A 674 -51.86 27.57 -19.64
CA ARG A 674 -53.23 28.09 -19.47
C ARG A 674 -54.18 27.58 -20.55
N PHE A 675 -53.70 27.42 -21.79
CA PHE A 675 -54.51 26.89 -22.89
C PHE A 675 -54.79 25.38 -22.70
N GLN A 676 -53.77 24.59 -22.38
CA GLN A 676 -53.91 23.15 -22.09
C GLN A 676 -54.85 22.91 -20.92
N ARG A 677 -54.72 23.67 -19.83
CA ARG A 677 -55.59 23.52 -18.65
C ARG A 677 -57.07 23.74 -18.99
N ARG A 678 -57.39 24.78 -19.76
CA ARG A 678 -58.77 25.04 -20.20
C ARG A 678 -59.32 23.89 -21.04
N LEU A 679 -58.50 23.33 -21.93
CA LEU A 679 -58.92 22.20 -22.75
C LEU A 679 -59.10 20.91 -21.96
N ASP A 680 -58.25 20.65 -20.96
CA ASP A 680 -58.41 19.50 -20.08
C ASP A 680 -59.71 19.58 -19.27
N GLU A 681 -60.08 20.78 -18.80
CA GLU A 681 -61.34 21.03 -18.10
C GLU A 681 -62.57 20.90 -19.01
N GLU A 682 -62.48 21.35 -20.27
CA GLU A 682 -63.59 21.32 -21.22
C GLU A 682 -63.79 19.97 -21.93
N LYS A 683 -62.70 19.21 -22.14
CA LYS A 683 -62.67 18.05 -23.06
C LYS A 683 -62.04 16.78 -22.48
N GLY A 684 -61.30 16.84 -21.38
CA GLY A 684 -60.75 15.65 -20.70
C GLY A 684 -59.57 14.96 -21.40
N GLU A 685 -58.76 15.69 -22.17
CA GLU A 685 -57.70 15.13 -23.06
C GLU A 685 -56.31 14.96 -22.41
N ALA A 686 -56.12 15.32 -21.14
CA ALA A 686 -54.86 15.22 -20.40
C ALA A 686 -53.63 15.82 -21.14
N LEU A 687 -53.77 17.05 -21.61
CA LEU A 687 -52.80 17.80 -22.42
C LEU A 687 -51.80 18.62 -21.58
N LEU A 688 -52.04 18.79 -20.28
CA LEU A 688 -51.21 19.64 -19.42
C LEU A 688 -49.75 19.17 -19.38
N GLY A 689 -48.83 20.09 -19.73
CA GLY A 689 -47.38 19.85 -19.68
C GLY A 689 -46.78 19.25 -20.95
N LEU A 690 -47.61 18.96 -21.97
CA LEU A 690 -47.12 18.60 -23.29
C LEU A 690 -46.42 19.78 -23.96
N SER A 691 -45.47 19.52 -24.85
CA SER A 691 -44.93 20.57 -25.71
C SER A 691 -46.02 21.14 -26.64
N LEU A 692 -45.79 22.32 -27.20
CA LEU A 692 -46.68 22.92 -28.21
C LEU A 692 -46.95 21.96 -29.38
N GLN A 693 -45.92 21.21 -29.80
CA GLN A 693 -46.02 20.24 -30.88
C GLN A 693 -46.88 19.02 -30.50
N GLU A 694 -46.65 18.44 -29.33
CA GLU A 694 -47.43 17.30 -28.83
C GLU A 694 -48.89 17.69 -28.58
N THR A 695 -49.11 18.91 -28.08
CA THR A 695 -50.46 19.48 -27.90
C THR A 695 -51.19 19.60 -29.24
N LEU A 696 -50.53 20.16 -30.26
CA LEU A 696 -51.10 20.25 -31.60
C LEU A 696 -51.41 18.87 -32.19
N HIS A 697 -50.51 17.91 -32.00
CA HIS A 697 -50.69 16.55 -32.50
C HIS A 697 -51.89 15.86 -31.84
N ALA A 698 -51.97 15.89 -30.50
CA ALA A 698 -53.10 15.33 -29.75
C ALA A 698 -54.45 15.94 -30.20
N LEU A 699 -54.52 17.27 -30.34
CA LEU A 699 -55.73 17.94 -30.82
C LEU A 699 -56.13 17.55 -32.24
N LEU A 700 -55.15 17.31 -33.12
CA LEU A 700 -55.40 16.88 -34.49
C LEU A 700 -55.89 15.43 -34.56
N THR A 701 -55.37 14.54 -33.72
CA THR A 701 -55.81 13.13 -33.63
C THR A 701 -57.19 13.00 -33.00
N SER A 702 -57.53 13.85 -32.02
CA SER A 702 -58.83 13.88 -31.34
C SER A 702 -59.92 14.69 -32.08
N ASN A 703 -59.70 15.07 -33.35
CA ASN A 703 -60.62 15.84 -34.22
C ASN A 703 -60.96 17.28 -33.77
N PHE A 704 -60.17 17.87 -32.87
CA PHE A 704 -60.33 19.27 -32.43
C PHE A 704 -59.62 20.25 -33.36
N HIS A 705 -59.97 20.21 -34.65
CA HIS A 705 -59.26 20.97 -35.69
C HIS A 705 -59.34 22.49 -35.51
N LYS A 706 -60.43 23.03 -34.94
CA LYS A 706 -60.58 24.47 -34.67
C LYS A 706 -59.60 24.95 -33.60
N GLN A 707 -59.47 24.18 -32.53
CA GLN A 707 -58.55 24.46 -31.42
C GLN A 707 -57.10 24.31 -31.86
N ALA A 708 -56.79 23.28 -32.67
CA ALA A 708 -55.46 23.12 -33.27
C ALA A 708 -55.11 24.30 -34.20
N GLU A 709 -56.06 24.79 -34.99
CA GLU A 709 -55.84 25.95 -35.87
C GLU A 709 -55.67 27.25 -35.07
N GLN A 710 -56.41 27.43 -33.97
CA GLN A 710 -56.22 28.54 -33.04
C GLN A 710 -54.80 28.52 -32.46
N LEU A 711 -54.36 27.37 -31.95
CA LEU A 711 -53.04 27.23 -31.33
C LEU A 711 -51.90 27.45 -32.34
N TYR A 712 -52.07 26.97 -33.58
CA TYR A 712 -51.15 27.23 -34.70
C TYR A 712 -50.97 28.73 -34.97
N ARG A 713 -52.06 29.51 -34.95
CA ARG A 713 -52.02 30.97 -35.16
C ARG A 713 -51.47 31.72 -33.94
N ASP A 714 -51.91 31.35 -32.74
CA ASP A 714 -51.58 32.04 -31.48
C ASP A 714 -50.10 31.94 -31.11
N PHE A 715 -49.42 30.88 -31.55
CA PHE A 715 -47.99 30.63 -31.34
C PHE A 715 -47.15 30.77 -32.63
N ARG A 716 -47.76 31.21 -33.74
CA ARG A 716 -47.09 31.44 -35.03
C ARG A 716 -46.25 30.23 -35.48
N VAL A 717 -46.80 29.03 -35.37
CA VAL A 717 -46.10 27.79 -35.72
C VAL A 717 -45.81 27.78 -37.23
N PRO A 718 -44.58 27.44 -37.68
CA PRO A 718 -44.26 27.42 -39.11
C PRO A 718 -45.15 26.48 -39.93
N ASP A 719 -45.60 26.92 -41.10
CA ASP A 719 -46.48 26.16 -42.00
C ASP A 719 -45.97 24.75 -42.29
N LYS A 720 -44.67 24.60 -42.56
CA LYS A 720 -44.06 23.29 -42.80
C LYS A 720 -44.26 22.33 -41.61
N ARG A 721 -44.11 22.82 -40.38
CA ARG A 721 -44.26 22.01 -39.16
C ARG A 721 -45.72 21.62 -38.94
N TYR A 722 -46.65 22.57 -39.07
CA TYR A 722 -48.08 22.29 -38.91
C TYR A 722 -48.59 21.30 -39.97
N TRP A 723 -48.17 21.45 -41.23
CA TRP A 723 -48.54 20.54 -42.30
C TRP A 723 -48.04 19.12 -42.08
N TRP A 724 -46.83 18.97 -41.54
CA TRP A 724 -46.28 17.66 -41.21
C TRP A 724 -47.06 17.00 -40.07
N LEU A 725 -47.35 17.74 -38.99
CA LEU A 725 -48.14 17.24 -37.86
C LEU A 725 -49.55 16.83 -38.28
N LYS A 726 -50.22 17.66 -39.09
CA LYS A 726 -51.57 17.37 -39.60
C LYS A 726 -51.59 16.17 -40.53
N LEU A 727 -50.60 16.02 -41.40
CA LEU A 727 -50.46 14.83 -42.24
C LEU A 727 -50.28 13.56 -41.40
N THR A 728 -49.38 13.58 -40.41
CA THR A 728 -49.10 12.44 -39.55
C THR A 728 -50.31 12.05 -38.71
N ALA A 729 -50.99 13.02 -38.10
CA ALA A 729 -52.20 12.77 -37.30
C ALA A 729 -53.35 12.19 -38.14
N LEU A 730 -53.60 12.74 -39.34
CA LEU A 730 -54.63 12.21 -40.25
C LEU A 730 -54.30 10.78 -40.71
N ALA A 731 -53.02 10.48 -40.93
CA ALA A 731 -52.59 9.14 -41.31
C ALA A 731 -52.63 8.12 -40.18
N GLU A 732 -52.32 8.54 -38.95
CA GLU A 732 -52.47 7.73 -37.74
C GLU A 732 -53.91 7.31 -37.50
N LYS A 733 -54.85 8.19 -37.82
CA LYS A 733 -56.29 7.95 -37.74
C LYS A 733 -56.84 7.19 -38.97
N GLU A 734 -56.03 6.97 -39.99
CA GLU A 734 -56.45 6.40 -41.28
C GLU A 734 -57.60 7.19 -41.95
N ASP A 735 -57.65 8.51 -41.71
CA ASP A 735 -58.68 9.42 -42.24
C ASP A 735 -58.27 9.90 -43.66
N TRP A 736 -58.34 8.99 -44.61
CA TRP A 736 -57.85 9.19 -45.99
C TRP A 736 -58.67 10.23 -46.77
N GLU A 737 -59.97 10.37 -46.47
CA GLU A 737 -60.84 11.36 -47.12
C GLU A 737 -60.43 12.79 -46.74
N GLU A 738 -60.22 13.06 -45.44
CA GLU A 738 -59.75 14.37 -44.99
C GLU A 738 -58.30 14.62 -45.40
N MET A 739 -57.46 13.60 -45.50
CA MET A 739 -56.11 13.73 -46.06
C MET A 739 -56.15 14.15 -47.54
N GLU A 740 -57.05 13.58 -48.34
CA GLU A 740 -57.21 13.95 -49.75
C GLU A 740 -57.74 15.39 -49.90
N LYS A 741 -58.71 15.80 -49.07
CA LYS A 741 -59.18 17.19 -49.01
C LYS A 741 -58.06 18.13 -48.58
N PHE A 742 -57.26 17.75 -47.58
CA PHE A 742 -56.14 18.52 -47.09
C PHE A 742 -55.07 18.73 -48.17
N ALA A 743 -54.72 17.68 -48.92
CA ALA A 743 -53.79 17.74 -50.05
C ALA A 743 -54.30 18.58 -51.24
N LYS A 744 -55.61 18.81 -51.34
CA LYS A 744 -56.22 19.70 -52.36
C LYS A 744 -56.41 21.13 -51.87
N SER A 745 -56.39 21.37 -50.56
CA SER A 745 -56.73 22.67 -49.96
C SER A 745 -55.79 23.81 -50.38
N LYS A 746 -54.48 23.58 -50.34
CA LYS A 746 -53.41 24.51 -50.76
C LYS A 746 -52.19 23.71 -51.23
N LYS A 747 -51.24 24.37 -51.91
CA LYS A 747 -49.97 23.75 -52.30
C LYS A 747 -49.18 23.37 -51.03
N SER A 748 -48.83 22.09 -50.89
CA SER A 748 -48.12 21.58 -49.71
C SER A 748 -46.73 22.23 -49.55
N PRO A 749 -46.43 22.89 -48.42
CA PRO A 749 -45.10 23.46 -48.13
C PRO A 749 -44.06 22.39 -47.78
N ILE A 750 -44.49 21.14 -47.52
CA ILE A 750 -43.63 19.97 -47.28
C ILE A 750 -43.47 19.08 -48.53
N GLY A 751 -44.08 19.47 -49.66
CA GLY A 751 -44.17 18.63 -50.85
C GLY A 751 -45.17 17.48 -50.69
N TYR A 752 -45.23 16.57 -51.68
CA TYR A 752 -46.16 15.45 -51.71
C TYR A 752 -45.49 14.09 -51.49
N LEU A 753 -44.15 14.00 -51.49
CA LEU A 753 -43.44 12.77 -51.14
C LEU A 753 -43.76 12.30 -49.70
N PRO A 754 -43.84 13.19 -48.68
CA PRO A 754 -44.25 12.77 -47.33
C PRO A 754 -45.65 12.15 -47.29
N PHE A 755 -46.58 12.62 -48.13
CA PHE A 755 -47.92 12.03 -48.24
C PHE A 755 -47.84 10.57 -48.75
N VAL A 756 -46.99 10.31 -49.74
CA VAL A 756 -46.75 8.95 -50.27
C VAL A 756 -46.11 8.05 -49.21
N GLU A 757 -45.03 8.52 -48.56
CA GLU A 757 -44.29 7.72 -47.56
C GLU A 757 -45.17 7.35 -46.36
N VAL A 758 -45.99 8.28 -45.88
CA VAL A 758 -46.90 8.07 -44.76
C VAL A 758 -48.05 7.10 -45.13
N CYS A 759 -48.63 7.21 -46.32
CA CYS A 759 -49.65 6.27 -46.80
C CYS A 759 -49.07 4.84 -46.95
N VAL A 760 -47.84 4.71 -47.46
CA VAL A 760 -47.14 3.43 -47.58
C VAL A 760 -46.84 2.82 -46.21
N LYS A 761 -46.42 3.62 -45.23
CA LYS A 761 -46.18 3.17 -43.85
C LYS A 761 -47.44 2.59 -43.19
N ARG A 762 -48.62 3.04 -43.59
CA ARG A 762 -49.93 2.52 -43.16
C ARG A 762 -50.51 1.47 -44.12
N HIS A 763 -49.70 0.92 -45.02
CA HIS A 763 -50.06 -0.10 -46.00
C HIS A 763 -51.17 0.29 -47.01
N ASN A 764 -51.56 1.56 -47.11
CA ASN A 764 -52.55 2.04 -48.08
C ASN A 764 -51.89 2.51 -49.39
N LYS A 765 -51.55 1.54 -50.25
CA LYS A 765 -50.93 1.80 -51.56
C LYS A 765 -51.85 2.49 -52.56
N TYR A 766 -53.16 2.27 -52.44
CA TYR A 766 -54.16 2.89 -53.33
C TYR A 766 -54.20 4.41 -53.14
N GLU A 767 -54.23 4.84 -51.89
CA GLU A 767 -54.22 6.25 -51.52
C GLU A 767 -52.87 6.91 -51.85
N ALA A 768 -51.76 6.21 -51.56
CA ALA A 768 -50.42 6.68 -51.91
C ALA A 768 -50.27 7.01 -53.41
N LYS A 769 -50.87 6.20 -54.30
CA LYS A 769 -50.80 6.38 -55.76
C LYS A 769 -51.41 7.71 -56.23
N LYS A 770 -52.41 8.25 -55.52
CA LYS A 770 -53.03 9.55 -55.85
C LYS A 770 -52.07 10.73 -55.72
N TYR A 771 -51.05 10.61 -54.85
CA TYR A 771 -50.09 11.68 -54.58
C TYR A 771 -48.83 11.60 -55.43
N VAL A 772 -48.49 10.42 -55.98
CA VAL A 772 -47.27 10.21 -56.79
C VAL A 772 -47.20 11.15 -58.00
N SER A 773 -48.33 11.42 -58.66
CA SER A 773 -48.40 12.36 -59.79
C SER A 773 -48.11 13.81 -59.41
N LYS A 774 -48.24 14.17 -58.12
CA LYS A 774 -47.99 15.50 -57.58
C LYS A 774 -46.59 15.65 -56.96
N VAL A 775 -45.82 14.57 -56.85
CA VAL A 775 -44.43 14.58 -56.35
C VAL A 775 -43.55 15.29 -57.38
N THR A 776 -42.56 16.06 -56.90
CA THR A 776 -41.63 16.73 -57.81
C THR A 776 -40.82 15.70 -58.61
N PRO A 777 -40.39 16.03 -59.84
CA PRO A 777 -39.66 15.10 -60.69
C PRO A 777 -38.47 14.44 -59.98
N GLU A 778 -37.77 15.16 -59.10
CA GLU A 778 -36.59 14.70 -58.35
C GLU A 778 -36.88 13.59 -57.35
N GLN A 779 -38.11 13.51 -56.87
CA GLN A 779 -38.53 12.58 -55.82
C GLN A 779 -39.45 11.48 -56.34
N LYS A 780 -39.78 11.51 -57.65
CA LYS A 780 -40.77 10.67 -58.28
C LYS A 780 -40.35 9.19 -58.32
N VAL A 781 -39.07 8.91 -58.59
CA VAL A 781 -38.52 7.54 -58.55
C VAL A 781 -38.66 6.93 -57.15
N LYS A 782 -38.30 7.70 -56.10
CA LYS A 782 -38.45 7.28 -54.71
C LYS A 782 -39.92 7.01 -54.35
N ALA A 783 -40.85 7.85 -54.82
CA ALA A 783 -42.28 7.69 -54.60
C ALA A 783 -42.86 6.43 -55.28
N HIS A 784 -42.51 6.16 -56.54
CA HIS A 784 -42.94 4.95 -57.26
C HIS A 784 -42.36 3.66 -56.64
N LEU A 785 -41.09 3.68 -56.23
CA LEU A 785 -40.48 2.56 -55.51
C LEU A 785 -41.16 2.28 -54.16
N ALA A 786 -41.57 3.33 -53.43
CA ALA A 786 -42.26 3.17 -52.14
C ALA A 786 -43.62 2.46 -52.28
N ILE A 787 -44.37 2.70 -53.37
CA ILE A 787 -45.65 2.01 -53.61
C ILE A 787 -45.50 0.64 -54.30
N GLY A 788 -44.28 0.28 -54.72
CA GLY A 788 -43.98 -0.97 -55.43
C GLY A 788 -44.30 -0.94 -56.93
N ASP A 789 -44.40 0.25 -57.53
CA ASP A 789 -44.64 0.46 -58.96
C ASP A 789 -43.29 0.53 -59.71
N LEU A 790 -42.78 -0.64 -60.11
CA LEU A 790 -41.47 -0.77 -60.75
C LEU A 790 -41.43 -0.20 -62.18
N GLU A 791 -42.53 -0.29 -62.93
CA GLU A 791 -42.62 0.29 -64.27
C GLU A 791 -42.61 1.82 -64.22
N GLY A 792 -43.43 2.41 -63.34
CA GLY A 792 -43.44 3.87 -63.15
C GLY A 792 -42.12 4.41 -62.60
N ALA A 793 -41.45 3.66 -61.71
CA ALA A 793 -40.12 4.03 -61.22
C ALA A 793 -39.06 3.95 -62.33
N ALA A 794 -39.12 2.94 -63.19
CA ALA A 794 -38.20 2.77 -64.31
C ALA A 794 -38.38 3.89 -65.35
N GLU A 795 -39.61 4.28 -65.68
CA GLU A 795 -39.88 5.37 -66.61
C GLU A 795 -39.40 6.72 -66.08
N ALA A 796 -39.69 7.03 -64.81
CA ALA A 796 -39.21 8.26 -64.19
C ALA A 796 -37.67 8.32 -64.11
N ALA A 797 -37.00 7.19 -63.83
CA ALA A 797 -35.54 7.11 -63.77
C ALA A 797 -34.87 7.25 -65.16
N ILE A 798 -35.50 6.67 -66.20
CA ILE A 798 -35.04 6.77 -67.59
C ILE A 798 -35.24 8.19 -68.13
N GLU A 799 -36.39 8.81 -67.85
CA GLU A 799 -36.70 10.19 -68.27
C GLU A 799 -35.70 11.20 -67.67
N ARG A 800 -35.32 11.02 -66.40
CA ARG A 800 -34.33 11.86 -65.71
C ARG A 800 -32.88 11.55 -66.06
N ARG A 801 -32.61 10.38 -66.67
CA ARG A 801 -31.26 9.93 -67.07
C ARG A 801 -30.27 9.91 -65.88
N SER A 802 -30.74 9.58 -64.67
CA SER A 802 -29.93 9.50 -63.45
C SER A 802 -29.44 8.06 -63.22
N GLU A 803 -28.13 7.83 -63.27
CA GLU A 803 -27.53 6.49 -63.14
C GLU A 803 -27.80 5.85 -61.77
N GLY A 804 -27.72 6.63 -60.68
CA GLY A 804 -28.00 6.16 -59.33
C GLY A 804 -29.47 5.74 -59.13
N GLU A 805 -30.41 6.47 -59.71
CA GLU A 805 -31.84 6.14 -59.67
C GLU A 805 -32.14 4.87 -60.49
N ILE A 806 -31.54 4.72 -61.67
CA ILE A 806 -31.67 3.54 -62.53
C ILE A 806 -31.12 2.28 -61.82
N SER A 807 -29.96 2.39 -61.16
CA SER A 807 -29.36 1.29 -60.38
C SER A 807 -30.22 0.91 -59.16
N THR A 808 -30.87 1.88 -58.53
CA THR A 808 -31.79 1.62 -57.40
C THR A 808 -33.03 0.83 -57.86
N VAL A 809 -33.61 1.17 -59.01
CA VAL A 809 -34.74 0.41 -59.59
C VAL A 809 -34.31 -0.99 -60.01
N LEU A 810 -33.14 -1.14 -60.64
CA LEU A 810 -32.56 -2.45 -61.02
C LEU A 810 -32.40 -3.40 -59.84
N SER A 811 -31.98 -2.91 -58.66
CA SER A 811 -31.82 -3.72 -57.45
C SER A 811 -33.13 -4.32 -56.90
N ARG A 812 -34.28 -3.77 -57.33
CA ARG A 812 -35.63 -4.18 -56.89
C ARG A 812 -36.34 -5.07 -57.92
N CYS A 813 -35.78 -5.26 -59.12
CA CYS A 813 -36.33 -6.10 -60.19
C CYS A 813 -35.93 -7.57 -60.01
N SER A 814 -36.84 -8.50 -60.30
CA SER A 814 -36.54 -9.94 -60.25
C SER A 814 -36.11 -10.48 -61.64
N PRO A 815 -35.04 -11.28 -61.74
CA PRO A 815 -34.57 -11.86 -63.01
C PRO A 815 -35.59 -12.77 -63.71
N THR A 816 -36.54 -13.33 -62.97
CA THR A 816 -37.53 -14.28 -63.47
C THR A 816 -38.81 -13.62 -64.00
N THR A 817 -39.25 -12.50 -63.40
CA THR A 817 -40.50 -11.81 -63.77
C THR A 817 -40.30 -10.57 -64.64
N ASP A 818 -39.19 -9.83 -64.46
CA ASP A 818 -39.04 -8.47 -65.01
C ASP A 818 -38.01 -8.39 -66.16
N ARG A 819 -37.84 -9.48 -66.91
CA ARG A 819 -36.76 -9.63 -67.92
C ARG A 819 -36.75 -8.52 -68.98
N ALA A 820 -37.93 -8.09 -69.45
CA ALA A 820 -38.05 -6.99 -70.42
C ALA A 820 -37.70 -5.62 -69.82
N LEU A 821 -38.05 -5.39 -68.56
CA LEU A 821 -37.74 -4.16 -67.83
C LEU A 821 -36.25 -4.06 -67.51
N LEU A 822 -35.63 -5.19 -67.12
CA LEU A 822 -34.18 -5.32 -66.88
C LEU A 822 -33.36 -4.97 -68.14
N GLU A 823 -33.76 -5.45 -69.32
CA GLU A 823 -33.11 -5.07 -70.56
C GLU A 823 -33.22 -3.57 -70.86
N ARG A 824 -34.42 -3.00 -70.65
CA ARG A 824 -34.71 -1.58 -70.90
C ARG A 824 -33.88 -0.66 -70.00
N LEU A 825 -33.81 -0.98 -68.71
CA LEU A 825 -33.01 -0.27 -67.71
C LEU A 825 -31.50 -0.43 -67.93
N ASN A 826 -31.02 -1.62 -68.31
CA ASN A 826 -29.61 -1.84 -68.61
C ASN A 826 -29.13 -1.05 -69.84
N ARG A 827 -29.97 -0.91 -70.88
CA ARG A 827 -29.69 -0.04 -72.04
C ARG A 827 -29.68 1.44 -71.65
N ALA A 828 -30.65 1.89 -70.84
CA ALA A 828 -30.67 3.28 -70.37
C ALA A 828 -29.47 3.60 -69.46
N ARG A 829 -29.08 2.67 -68.58
CA ARG A 829 -27.89 2.75 -67.72
C ARG A 829 -26.61 2.91 -68.51
N SER A 830 -26.39 2.10 -69.56
CA SER A 830 -25.19 2.22 -70.41
C SER A 830 -25.13 3.54 -71.19
N THR A 831 -26.28 4.17 -71.43
CA THR A 831 -26.37 5.49 -72.07
C THR A 831 -26.08 6.63 -71.08
N ALA A 832 -26.49 6.49 -69.80
CA ALA A 832 -26.20 7.44 -68.73
C ALA A 832 -24.75 7.34 -68.21
N ALA A 833 -24.20 6.12 -68.12
CA ALA A 833 -22.86 5.81 -67.59
C ALA A 833 -21.69 6.38 -68.43
N LYS A 834 -21.89 6.70 -69.71
CA LYS A 834 -20.86 7.35 -70.55
C LYS A 834 -20.49 8.78 -70.12
N LYS A 835 -21.20 9.37 -69.16
CA LYS A 835 -20.90 10.73 -68.65
C LYS A 835 -20.53 10.77 -67.15
N HIS A 836 -20.57 9.64 -66.45
CA HIS A 836 -20.33 9.57 -64.99
C HIS A 836 -18.99 8.93 -64.62
N LEU A 837 -17.99 9.03 -65.49
CA LEU A 837 -16.57 8.85 -65.15
C LEU A 837 -16.08 10.11 -64.42
N LEU A 838 -16.61 10.34 -63.22
CA LEU A 838 -16.10 11.23 -62.16
C LEU A 838 -16.95 10.93 -60.91
N SER A 839 -16.25 10.63 -59.81
CA SER A 839 -16.71 10.40 -58.43
C SER A 839 -17.29 9.01 -58.06
N HIS A 840 -16.37 8.20 -57.53
CA HIS A 840 -16.42 7.11 -56.53
C HIS A 840 -17.76 6.57 -55.98
N ASP A 841 -17.83 5.22 -56.04
CA ASP A 841 -18.61 4.28 -55.20
C ASP A 841 -18.31 4.46 -53.69
N SER A 842 -19.30 4.53 -52.78
CA SER A 842 -20.24 3.50 -52.25
C SER A 842 -19.66 2.73 -51.05
N GLU A 843 -20.42 2.67 -49.95
CA GLU A 843 -20.15 1.79 -48.80
C GLU A 843 -21.40 1.04 -48.33
N ALA A 844 -21.14 -0.23 -47.98
CA ALA A 844 -21.63 -0.97 -46.81
C ALA A 844 -22.98 -1.73 -46.81
N LEU A 845 -22.80 -3.07 -46.78
CA LEU A 845 -23.22 -4.08 -45.79
C LEU A 845 -24.68 -4.55 -45.61
N GLN A 846 -24.78 -5.89 -45.57
CA GLN A 846 -25.87 -6.72 -45.04
C GLN A 846 -25.75 -6.91 -43.52
N ALA A 847 -26.85 -7.28 -42.86
CA ALA A 847 -26.84 -8.03 -41.60
C ALA A 847 -28.15 -8.84 -41.44
N SER A 848 -28.09 -10.06 -40.90
CA SER A 848 -28.65 -10.35 -39.55
C SER A 848 -28.74 -11.84 -39.16
N SER A 849 -28.50 -12.06 -37.85
CA SER A 849 -29.07 -13.05 -36.90
C SER A 849 -28.75 -14.55 -37.06
N ALA A 850 -28.76 -15.41 -36.02
CA ALA A 850 -29.41 -15.36 -34.70
C ALA A 850 -28.73 -16.29 -33.65
N PHE A 851 -29.15 -16.15 -32.38
CA PHE A 851 -28.75 -16.90 -31.17
C PHE A 851 -29.41 -18.30 -31.04
N LYS A 852 -28.71 -19.24 -30.38
CA LYS A 852 -29.28 -20.40 -29.66
C LYS A 852 -28.35 -20.84 -28.51
N THR A 853 -28.93 -21.11 -27.34
CA THR A 853 -28.27 -21.57 -26.10
C THR A 853 -28.09 -23.09 -26.10
N VAL A 854 -26.91 -23.58 -25.73
CA VAL A 854 -26.58 -25.00 -25.44
C VAL A 854 -25.75 -25.04 -24.17
N MET A 855 -26.01 -26.00 -23.26
CA MET A 855 -25.10 -26.32 -22.15
C MET A 855 -23.75 -26.75 -22.76
N SER A 856 -22.76 -25.87 -22.73
CA SER A 856 -21.51 -26.06 -23.47
C SER A 856 -20.41 -26.62 -22.59
N SER A 857 -19.79 -27.70 -23.04
CA SER A 857 -18.40 -28.04 -22.69
C SER A 857 -17.50 -26.79 -22.82
N VAL A 858 -16.55 -26.62 -21.90
CA VAL A 858 -15.56 -25.53 -21.96
C VAL A 858 -14.90 -25.52 -23.34
N LYS A 859 -15.01 -24.41 -24.07
CA LYS A 859 -14.45 -24.23 -25.42
C LYS A 859 -13.38 -23.15 -25.38
N VAL A 860 -12.17 -23.48 -25.83
CA VAL A 860 -11.05 -22.53 -25.97
C VAL A 860 -10.89 -22.18 -27.45
N GLU A 861 -11.00 -20.90 -27.80
CA GLU A 861 -10.94 -20.39 -29.18
C GLU A 861 -9.89 -19.28 -29.30
N CYS A 862 -8.97 -19.39 -30.25
CA CYS A 862 -8.02 -18.31 -30.56
C CYS A 862 -8.73 -17.23 -31.40
N VAL A 863 -8.89 -16.04 -30.82
CA VAL A 863 -9.72 -14.95 -31.39
C VAL A 863 -8.88 -13.82 -31.99
N VAL A 864 -7.72 -13.52 -31.41
CA VAL A 864 -6.71 -12.63 -32.01
C VAL A 864 -5.50 -13.47 -32.37
N LYS A 865 -5.27 -13.65 -33.68
CA LYS A 865 -4.23 -14.53 -34.24
C LYS A 865 -2.88 -13.84 -34.44
N GLU A 866 -2.87 -12.52 -34.36
CA GLU A 866 -1.62 -11.76 -34.41
C GLU A 866 -0.89 -11.97 -33.08
N ARG A 867 0.40 -12.27 -33.17
CA ARG A 867 1.21 -12.67 -32.01
C ARG A 867 1.76 -11.42 -31.34
N CYS A 868 1.44 -11.27 -30.07
CA CYS A 868 2.14 -10.34 -29.18
C CYS A 868 3.44 -10.99 -28.69
N GLU A 869 4.49 -10.19 -28.54
CA GLU A 869 5.69 -10.64 -27.84
C GLU A 869 5.33 -11.00 -26.40
N ILE A 870 4.66 -10.08 -25.68
CA ILE A 870 4.08 -10.29 -24.36
C ILE A 870 2.71 -9.60 -24.30
N GLY A 871 1.65 -10.32 -24.69
CA GLY A 871 0.29 -9.81 -24.54
C GLY A 871 -0.10 -9.77 -23.06
N GLU A 872 -0.66 -8.68 -22.56
CA GLU A 872 -1.02 -8.50 -21.13
C GLU A 872 -2.18 -7.49 -20.98
N GLY A 873 -2.65 -7.28 -19.76
CA GLY A 873 -3.58 -6.24 -19.36
C GLY A 873 -4.93 -6.26 -20.07
N PRO A 874 -5.58 -7.42 -20.28
CA PRO A 874 -6.85 -7.46 -20.97
C PRO A 874 -7.93 -6.78 -20.13
N VAL A 875 -8.65 -5.84 -20.74
CA VAL A 875 -9.79 -5.14 -20.15
C VAL A 875 -10.95 -5.15 -21.13
N TRP A 876 -12.11 -5.62 -20.68
CA TRP A 876 -13.33 -5.58 -21.46
C TRP A 876 -14.04 -4.23 -21.32
N GLU A 877 -14.22 -3.52 -22.44
CA GLU A 877 -14.90 -2.24 -22.51
C GLU A 877 -16.37 -2.45 -22.94
N GLU A 878 -17.27 -2.51 -21.95
CA GLU A 878 -18.68 -2.83 -22.19
C GLU A 878 -19.37 -1.88 -23.18
N LYS A 879 -19.08 -0.57 -23.08
CA LYS A 879 -19.74 0.47 -23.87
C LYS A 879 -19.51 0.29 -25.37
N GLU A 880 -18.28 -0.07 -25.75
CA GLU A 880 -17.86 -0.24 -27.15
C GLU A 880 -17.90 -1.72 -27.58
N GLY A 881 -18.04 -2.64 -26.61
CA GLY A 881 -17.99 -4.08 -26.82
C GLY A 881 -16.61 -4.54 -27.32
N THR A 882 -15.54 -3.91 -26.85
CA THR A 882 -14.15 -4.14 -27.29
C THR A 882 -13.28 -4.72 -26.19
N LEU A 883 -12.23 -5.44 -26.59
CA LEU A 883 -11.17 -5.89 -25.69
C LEU A 883 -9.95 -4.99 -25.88
N LEU A 884 -9.58 -4.27 -24.82
CA LEU A 884 -8.33 -3.54 -24.71
C LEU A 884 -7.26 -4.49 -24.14
N PHE A 885 -6.04 -4.46 -24.66
CA PHE A 885 -4.89 -5.18 -24.11
C PHE A 885 -3.59 -4.56 -24.62
N VAL A 886 -2.47 -4.90 -24.00
CA VAL A 886 -1.15 -4.36 -24.38
C VAL A 886 -0.25 -5.47 -24.90
N ASP A 887 0.72 -5.11 -25.75
CA ASP A 887 1.94 -5.88 -25.97
C ASP A 887 3.09 -5.15 -25.29
N ILE A 888 3.51 -5.65 -24.13
CA ILE A 888 4.50 -4.97 -23.28
C ILE A 888 5.79 -4.77 -24.08
N SER A 889 6.33 -5.86 -24.63
CA SER A 889 7.60 -5.84 -25.37
C SER A 889 7.46 -5.33 -26.80
N GLY A 890 6.30 -5.51 -27.42
CA GLY A 890 5.96 -4.91 -28.70
C GLY A 890 5.72 -3.40 -28.65
N GLN A 891 5.60 -2.80 -27.45
CA GLN A 891 5.36 -1.37 -27.24
C GLN A 891 4.08 -0.90 -27.94
N GLN A 892 3.00 -1.65 -27.75
CA GLN A 892 1.73 -1.42 -28.44
C GLN A 892 0.55 -1.59 -27.50
N ILE A 893 -0.49 -0.81 -27.73
CA ILE A 893 -1.80 -0.95 -27.09
C ILE A 893 -2.80 -1.30 -28.19
N HIS A 894 -3.59 -2.33 -27.95
CA HIS A 894 -4.54 -2.88 -28.90
C HIS A 894 -5.97 -2.72 -28.40
N ARG A 895 -6.88 -2.36 -29.31
CA ARG A 895 -8.33 -2.43 -29.10
C ARG A 895 -8.91 -3.35 -30.17
N TRP A 896 -9.52 -4.46 -29.76
CA TRP A 896 -10.10 -5.43 -30.68
C TRP A 896 -11.61 -5.53 -30.50
N ASN A 897 -12.35 -5.48 -31.61
CA ASN A 897 -13.79 -5.62 -31.63
C ASN A 897 -14.19 -7.05 -32.10
N PRO A 898 -14.73 -7.91 -31.23
CA PRO A 898 -15.17 -9.26 -31.61
C PRO A 898 -16.28 -9.31 -32.66
N ALA A 899 -17.11 -8.27 -32.79
CA ALA A 899 -18.23 -8.26 -33.72
C ALA A 899 -17.79 -7.95 -35.16
N THR A 900 -16.83 -7.04 -35.33
CA THR A 900 -16.28 -6.67 -36.65
C THR A 900 -14.97 -7.39 -36.98
N ASN A 901 -14.37 -8.03 -35.98
CA ASN A 901 -13.01 -8.59 -36.00
C ASN A 901 -11.93 -7.56 -36.39
N GLN A 902 -12.21 -6.27 -36.20
CA GLN A 902 -11.24 -5.20 -36.42
C GLN A 902 -10.36 -5.03 -35.18
N LYS A 903 -9.06 -4.85 -35.42
CA LYS A 903 -8.07 -4.52 -34.39
C LYS A 903 -7.45 -3.17 -34.73
N GLU A 904 -7.47 -2.27 -33.77
CA GLU A 904 -6.78 -1.00 -33.81
C GLU A 904 -5.57 -1.05 -32.88
N THR A 905 -4.50 -0.34 -33.27
CA THR A 905 -3.26 -0.31 -32.51
C THR A 905 -2.75 1.12 -32.37
N VAL A 906 -2.26 1.44 -31.18
CA VAL A 906 -1.45 2.63 -30.87
C VAL A 906 -0.07 2.17 -30.43
N ALA A 907 0.98 2.68 -31.07
CA ALA A 907 2.36 2.42 -30.66
C ALA A 907 2.75 3.35 -29.50
N THR A 908 3.62 2.87 -28.62
CA THR A 908 4.18 3.59 -27.48
C THR A 908 5.68 3.76 -27.66
N ASP A 909 6.30 4.70 -26.94
CA ASP A 909 7.74 4.98 -27.05
C ASP A 909 8.57 4.04 -26.18
N LYS A 910 7.95 3.42 -25.17
CA LYS A 910 8.57 2.49 -24.23
C LYS A 910 7.65 1.31 -23.95
N PHE A 911 8.15 0.34 -23.19
CA PHE A 911 7.36 -0.78 -22.68
C PHE A 911 6.10 -0.28 -21.97
N VAL A 912 4.94 -0.73 -22.43
CA VAL A 912 3.64 -0.38 -21.84
C VAL A 912 3.10 -1.57 -21.07
N GLY A 913 3.14 -1.50 -19.75
CA GLY A 913 2.76 -2.61 -18.87
C GLY A 913 1.25 -2.81 -18.78
N CYS A 914 0.49 -1.71 -18.71
CA CYS A 914 -0.96 -1.76 -18.56
C CYS A 914 -1.63 -0.56 -19.25
N ALA A 915 -2.90 -0.73 -19.61
CA ALA A 915 -3.77 0.32 -20.14
C ALA A 915 -5.18 0.14 -19.57
N VAL A 916 -5.77 1.20 -19.01
CA VAL A 916 -7.10 1.16 -18.39
C VAL A 916 -7.99 2.30 -18.91
N PRO A 917 -9.30 2.07 -19.05
CA PRO A 917 -10.23 3.10 -19.51
C PRO A 917 -10.41 4.20 -18.46
N ARG A 918 -10.64 5.44 -18.93
CA ARG A 918 -11.01 6.59 -18.09
C ARG A 918 -12.50 6.88 -18.16
N ARG A 919 -13.09 7.30 -17.04
CA ARG A 919 -14.50 7.74 -17.01
C ARG A 919 -14.78 8.92 -17.96
N SER A 920 -13.79 9.79 -18.17
CA SER A 920 -13.87 10.94 -19.07
C SER A 920 -13.67 10.60 -20.56
N GLY A 921 -13.39 9.33 -20.89
CA GLY A 921 -12.92 8.92 -22.21
C GLY A 921 -11.39 8.93 -22.34
N GLY A 922 -10.88 8.13 -23.27
CA GLY A 922 -9.46 7.82 -23.39
C GLY A 922 -8.99 6.81 -22.34
N TYR A 923 -7.67 6.70 -22.17
CA TYR A 923 -7.02 5.71 -21.32
C TYR A 923 -5.97 6.34 -20.40
N VAL A 924 -5.69 5.69 -19.26
CA VAL A 924 -4.44 5.88 -18.51
C VAL A 924 -3.59 4.63 -18.72
N ILE A 925 -2.30 4.82 -18.98
CA ILE A 925 -1.35 3.75 -19.28
C ILE A 925 -0.15 3.82 -18.33
N GLY A 926 0.41 2.66 -18.00
CA GLY A 926 1.71 2.53 -17.35
C GLY A 926 2.80 2.32 -18.39
N GLU A 927 3.45 3.39 -18.86
CA GLU A 927 4.49 3.35 -19.88
C GLU A 927 5.88 3.62 -19.28
N GLY A 928 6.77 2.64 -19.35
CA GLY A 928 8.06 2.68 -18.67
C GLY A 928 7.84 2.90 -17.17
N ARG A 929 8.29 4.04 -16.64
CA ARG A 929 8.08 4.44 -15.24
C ARG A 929 7.04 5.55 -15.07
N SER A 930 6.19 5.76 -16.09
CA SER A 930 5.30 6.91 -16.12
C SER A 930 3.84 6.46 -16.21
N PHE A 931 3.00 7.02 -15.36
CA PHE A 931 1.57 7.08 -15.65
C PHE A 931 1.37 8.12 -16.75
N ARG A 932 0.66 7.77 -17.82
CA ARG A 932 0.40 8.66 -18.95
C ARG A 932 -1.06 8.60 -19.36
N ALA A 933 -1.62 9.73 -19.80
CA ALA A 933 -2.93 9.78 -20.44
C ALA A 933 -2.77 9.55 -21.94
N LEU A 934 -3.58 8.64 -22.49
CA LEU A 934 -3.68 8.36 -23.91
C LEU A 934 -5.05 8.80 -24.42
N ASP A 935 -5.05 9.71 -25.38
CA ASP A 935 -6.22 10.01 -26.21
C ASP A 935 -6.22 9.10 -27.44
N TRP A 936 -7.23 8.26 -27.57
CA TRP A 936 -7.26 7.20 -28.60
C TRP A 936 -7.39 7.76 -30.02
N GLU A 937 -8.24 8.77 -30.21
CA GLU A 937 -8.56 9.33 -31.52
C GLU A 937 -7.37 10.09 -32.13
N SER A 938 -6.72 10.93 -31.32
CA SER A 938 -5.52 11.67 -31.73
C SER A 938 -4.23 10.86 -31.63
N LYS A 939 -4.28 9.71 -30.94
CA LYS A 939 -3.11 8.91 -30.55
C LYS A 939 -2.06 9.68 -29.73
N SER A 940 -2.48 10.76 -29.06
CA SER A 940 -1.59 11.58 -28.26
C SER A 940 -1.39 10.98 -26.86
N ILE A 941 -0.13 10.93 -26.42
CA ILE A 941 0.28 10.42 -25.11
C ILE A 941 0.91 11.56 -24.31
N SER A 942 0.39 11.84 -23.12
CA SER A 942 0.87 12.89 -22.23
C SER A 942 1.19 12.33 -20.84
N THR A 943 2.29 12.77 -20.24
CA THR A 943 2.72 12.27 -18.94
C THR A 943 1.88 12.87 -17.82
N ILE A 944 1.38 12.02 -16.91
CA ILE A 944 0.68 12.43 -15.69
C ILE A 944 1.67 12.49 -14.53
N ALA A 945 2.39 11.39 -14.29
CA ALA A 945 3.35 11.27 -13.20
C ALA A 945 4.47 10.29 -13.57
N VAL A 946 5.67 10.52 -13.05
CA VAL A 946 6.82 9.61 -13.15
C VAL A 946 7.13 9.08 -11.76
N ILE A 947 7.44 7.79 -11.67
CA ILE A 947 7.76 7.11 -10.40
C ILE A 947 9.16 6.50 -10.44
N ASP A 948 9.61 5.99 -9.29
CA ASP A 948 10.86 5.24 -9.16
C ASP A 948 12.02 5.98 -9.85
N GLU A 949 12.13 7.29 -9.61
CA GLU A 949 13.15 8.15 -10.22
C GLU A 949 14.57 7.65 -9.93
N ASP A 950 14.78 7.08 -8.75
CA ASP A 950 16.00 6.45 -8.24
C ASP A 950 16.30 5.08 -8.89
N LYS A 951 15.34 4.50 -9.62
CA LYS A 951 15.46 3.17 -10.26
C LYS A 951 15.20 3.29 -11.76
N PRO A 952 16.16 3.82 -12.55
CA PRO A 952 15.97 4.07 -13.98
C PRO A 952 15.73 2.79 -14.80
N ASN A 953 16.13 1.62 -14.27
CA ASN A 953 15.94 0.33 -14.90
C ASN A 953 14.57 -0.33 -14.57
N ASN A 954 13.70 0.33 -13.79
CA ASN A 954 12.36 -0.18 -13.54
C ASN A 954 11.40 0.13 -14.69
N ARG A 955 10.33 -0.66 -14.79
CA ARG A 955 9.14 -0.38 -15.59
C ARG A 955 7.88 -0.83 -14.87
N PHE A 956 6.73 -0.26 -15.22
CA PHE A 956 5.43 -0.82 -14.90
C PHE A 956 5.28 -2.19 -15.57
N ASN A 957 4.54 -3.05 -14.87
CA ASN A 957 4.14 -4.35 -15.35
C ASN A 957 2.60 -4.41 -15.35
N ASP A 958 1.93 -5.06 -14.41
CA ASP A 958 0.46 -5.07 -14.37
C ASP A 958 -0.14 -3.83 -13.65
N GLY A 959 -1.39 -3.50 -14.00
CA GLY A 959 -2.19 -2.50 -13.31
C GLY A 959 -3.69 -2.63 -13.57
N LYS A 960 -4.50 -2.36 -12.54
CA LYS A 960 -5.96 -2.41 -12.57
C LYS A 960 -6.58 -1.29 -11.73
N VAL A 961 -7.79 -0.88 -12.06
CA VAL A 961 -8.52 0.17 -11.34
C VAL A 961 -9.33 -0.41 -10.19
N ASP A 962 -9.18 0.18 -9.00
CA ASP A 962 -9.93 -0.19 -7.80
C ASP A 962 -11.42 0.20 -7.90
N PRO A 963 -12.29 -0.32 -7.01
CA PRO A 963 -13.72 0.05 -7.01
C PRO A 963 -14.02 1.54 -6.78
N ALA A 964 -13.09 2.28 -6.18
CA ALA A 964 -13.19 3.73 -5.98
C ALA A 964 -12.72 4.54 -7.19
N GLY A 965 -12.17 3.90 -8.24
CA GLY A 965 -11.68 4.55 -9.45
C GLY A 965 -10.22 5.01 -9.40
N ARG A 966 -9.38 4.46 -8.50
CA ARG A 966 -7.92 4.69 -8.46
C ARG A 966 -7.20 3.63 -9.29
N LEU A 967 -6.18 3.99 -10.06
CA LEU A 967 -5.39 3.02 -10.82
C LEU A 967 -4.28 2.47 -9.94
N PHE A 968 -4.33 1.19 -9.57
CA PHE A 968 -3.20 0.50 -8.96
C PHE A 968 -2.32 -0.09 -10.05
N ALA A 969 -1.02 0.17 -10.01
CA ALA A 969 -0.06 -0.42 -10.93
C ALA A 969 1.28 -0.61 -10.22
N GLY A 970 1.96 -1.72 -10.50
CA GLY A 970 3.23 -2.00 -9.88
C GLY A 970 4.37 -2.16 -10.87
N THR A 971 5.58 -2.00 -10.35
CA THR A 971 6.82 -2.01 -11.12
C THR A 971 7.61 -3.30 -10.93
N MET A 972 8.56 -3.51 -11.84
CA MET A 972 9.61 -4.52 -11.78
C MET A 972 10.89 -3.97 -12.41
N ALA A 973 12.04 -4.57 -12.11
CA ALA A 973 13.26 -4.30 -12.87
C ALA A 973 13.15 -4.84 -14.30
N MET A 974 13.90 -4.24 -15.22
CA MET A 974 14.03 -4.76 -16.58
C MET A 974 14.60 -6.18 -16.56
N GLU A 975 14.00 -7.06 -17.35
CA GLU A 975 14.48 -8.43 -17.51
C GLU A 975 15.66 -8.49 -18.49
N GLU A 976 16.68 -9.26 -18.14
CA GLU A 976 17.74 -9.64 -19.10
C GLU A 976 17.25 -10.75 -20.04
N ARG A 977 16.45 -11.67 -19.48
CA ARG A 977 15.72 -12.75 -20.15
C ARG A 977 14.50 -13.11 -19.29
N PRO A 978 13.48 -13.81 -19.82
CA PRO A 978 12.24 -14.06 -19.08
C PRO A 978 12.50 -14.60 -17.67
N THR A 979 11.90 -13.98 -16.65
CA THR A 979 12.03 -14.30 -15.21
C THR A 979 13.42 -14.10 -14.60
N VAL A 980 14.36 -13.49 -15.32
CA VAL A 980 15.70 -13.16 -14.83
C VAL A 980 15.88 -11.65 -14.84
N LEU A 981 15.83 -11.08 -13.64
CA LEU A 981 15.91 -9.67 -13.37
C LEU A 981 16.62 -9.43 -12.03
N GLU A 982 16.96 -8.18 -11.76
CA GLU A 982 17.36 -7.79 -10.42
C GLU A 982 16.18 -7.90 -9.46
N LEU A 983 16.31 -8.77 -8.45
CA LEU A 983 15.25 -9.05 -7.48
C LEU A 983 14.95 -7.84 -6.58
N LYS A 984 13.70 -7.76 -6.13
CA LYS A 984 13.18 -6.81 -5.13
C LYS A 984 13.29 -5.34 -5.53
N GLN A 985 13.36 -5.06 -6.83
CA GLN A 985 13.44 -3.69 -7.32
C GLN A 985 12.08 -3.03 -7.51
N GLY A 986 11.02 -3.81 -7.70
CA GLY A 986 9.66 -3.33 -7.91
C GLY A 986 8.99 -2.73 -6.68
N SER A 987 7.88 -2.04 -6.91
CA SER A 987 6.99 -1.46 -5.89
C SER A 987 5.56 -1.40 -6.41
N LEU A 988 4.58 -1.44 -5.52
CA LEU A 988 3.16 -1.24 -5.87
C LEU A 988 2.75 0.22 -5.61
N PHE A 989 2.08 0.83 -6.58
CA PHE A 989 1.59 2.19 -6.52
C PHE A 989 0.10 2.26 -6.79
N SER A 990 -0.54 3.36 -6.37
CA SER A 990 -1.82 3.80 -6.90
C SER A 990 -1.74 5.24 -7.39
N LEU A 991 -2.33 5.52 -8.54
CA LEU A 991 -2.66 6.86 -9.01
C LEU A 991 -4.10 7.17 -8.56
N ASN A 992 -4.25 8.21 -7.74
CA ASN A 992 -5.52 8.69 -7.25
C ASN A 992 -6.22 9.58 -8.30
N GLN A 993 -7.50 9.90 -8.08
CA GLN A 993 -8.32 10.70 -8.99
C GLN A 993 -7.79 12.12 -9.19
N ASP A 994 -7.09 12.65 -8.19
CA ASP A 994 -6.37 13.94 -8.18
C ASP A 994 -4.97 13.86 -8.84
N HIS A 995 -4.66 12.73 -9.47
CA HIS A 995 -3.35 12.39 -10.04
C HIS A 995 -2.20 12.27 -9.02
N ILE A 996 -2.48 12.23 -7.73
CA ILE A 996 -1.47 11.96 -6.71
C ILE A 996 -1.11 10.47 -6.74
N VAL A 997 0.20 10.19 -6.77
CA VAL A 997 0.72 8.82 -6.71
C VAL A 997 1.06 8.44 -5.27
N VAL A 998 0.51 7.32 -4.80
CA VAL A 998 0.79 6.72 -3.50
C VAL A 998 1.57 5.43 -3.70
N LYS A 999 2.74 5.30 -3.06
CA LYS A 999 3.49 4.03 -2.98
C LYS A 999 2.98 3.23 -1.78
N HIS A 1000 2.48 2.01 -2.02
CA HIS A 1000 1.92 1.16 -0.95
C HIS A 1000 2.99 0.31 -0.26
N PHE A 1001 3.82 -0.38 -1.04
CA PHE A 1001 4.97 -1.13 -0.54
C PHE A 1001 6.02 -1.34 -1.63
N ASN A 1002 7.19 -1.83 -1.23
CA ASN A 1002 8.34 -2.09 -2.10
C ASN A 1002 8.87 -3.52 -1.91
N GLN A 1003 10.03 -3.81 -2.51
CA GLN A 1003 10.64 -5.15 -2.53
C GLN A 1003 9.78 -6.18 -3.26
N VAL A 1004 9.19 -5.76 -4.38
CA VAL A 1004 8.48 -6.64 -5.32
C VAL A 1004 9.46 -7.16 -6.35
N ASP A 1005 9.40 -8.44 -6.68
CA ASP A 1005 10.18 -9.00 -7.78
C ASP A 1005 9.51 -8.68 -9.12
N ILE A 1006 8.32 -9.25 -9.36
CA ILE A 1006 7.53 -9.03 -10.58
C ILE A 1006 6.08 -8.72 -10.18
N SER A 1007 5.71 -7.43 -10.22
CA SER A 1007 4.36 -7.01 -9.88
C SER A 1007 3.35 -7.48 -10.91
N ASN A 1008 2.38 -8.27 -10.50
CA ASN A 1008 1.38 -8.85 -11.39
C ASN A 1008 -0.01 -8.84 -10.74
N GLY A 1009 -0.89 -9.74 -11.19
CA GLY A 1009 -2.32 -9.80 -10.96
C GLY A 1009 -2.84 -9.02 -9.76
N LEU A 1010 -3.76 -8.11 -10.05
CA LEU A 1010 -4.46 -7.26 -9.08
C LEU A 1010 -5.97 -7.49 -9.18
N ASP A 1011 -6.68 -7.64 -8.07
CA ASP A 1011 -8.16 -7.57 -8.05
C ASP A 1011 -8.69 -7.29 -6.64
N TRP A 1012 -9.98 -7.02 -6.51
CA TRP A 1012 -10.64 -6.74 -5.24
C TRP A 1012 -11.82 -7.68 -5.00
N SER A 1013 -12.08 -7.98 -3.72
CA SER A 1013 -13.29 -8.70 -3.35
C SER A 1013 -14.54 -7.89 -3.70
N LEU A 1014 -15.65 -8.59 -3.92
CA LEU A 1014 -16.94 -8.00 -4.28
C LEU A 1014 -17.52 -7.10 -3.18
N ASP A 1015 -17.12 -7.31 -1.93
CA ASP A 1015 -17.46 -6.45 -0.78
C ASP A 1015 -16.49 -5.28 -0.57
N HIS A 1016 -15.45 -5.20 -1.42
CA HIS A 1016 -14.43 -4.15 -1.44
C HIS A 1016 -13.64 -3.99 -0.14
N ASN A 1017 -13.51 -5.06 0.64
CA ASN A 1017 -12.73 -5.07 1.89
C ASN A 1017 -11.40 -5.84 1.77
N THR A 1018 -11.18 -6.54 0.66
CA THR A 1018 -9.97 -7.30 0.39
C THR A 1018 -9.36 -6.91 -0.96
N PHE A 1019 -8.06 -6.65 -0.96
CA PHE A 1019 -7.26 -6.49 -2.17
C PHE A 1019 -6.41 -7.75 -2.37
N TYR A 1020 -6.47 -8.34 -3.56
CA TYR A 1020 -5.69 -9.50 -3.95
C TYR A 1020 -4.52 -9.05 -4.84
N TYR A 1021 -3.36 -9.67 -4.64
CA TYR A 1021 -2.13 -9.29 -5.33
C TYR A 1021 -1.22 -10.49 -5.60
N ILE A 1022 -0.50 -10.43 -6.72
CA ILE A 1022 0.51 -11.41 -7.11
C ILE A 1022 1.86 -10.70 -7.28
N ASP A 1023 2.86 -11.17 -6.53
CA ASP A 1023 4.27 -11.02 -6.90
C ASP A 1023 4.74 -12.37 -7.47
N SER A 1024 4.96 -12.44 -8.78
CA SER A 1024 5.05 -13.72 -9.50
C SER A 1024 6.13 -14.66 -8.95
N LEU A 1025 7.29 -14.13 -8.53
CA LEU A 1025 8.39 -14.96 -8.03
C LEU A 1025 8.21 -15.46 -6.59
N THR A 1026 7.13 -15.04 -5.92
CA THR A 1026 6.71 -15.64 -4.65
C THR A 1026 5.95 -16.95 -4.84
N TYR A 1027 5.46 -17.23 -6.06
CA TYR A 1027 4.58 -18.38 -6.37
C TYR A 1027 3.34 -18.44 -5.47
N THR A 1028 2.81 -17.27 -5.08
CA THR A 1028 1.62 -17.17 -4.25
C THR A 1028 0.65 -16.11 -4.77
N VAL A 1029 -0.64 -16.34 -4.49
CA VAL A 1029 -1.68 -15.32 -4.54
C VAL A 1029 -1.90 -14.84 -3.11
N GLU A 1030 -1.81 -13.54 -2.89
CA GLU A 1030 -1.91 -12.93 -1.57
C GLU A 1030 -3.13 -12.02 -1.46
N ALA A 1031 -3.55 -11.75 -0.23
CA ALA A 1031 -4.63 -10.87 0.12
C ALA A 1031 -4.20 -9.86 1.19
N PHE A 1032 -4.81 -8.69 1.13
CA PHE A 1032 -4.66 -7.59 2.08
C PHE A 1032 -6.04 -7.13 2.51
N ASN A 1033 -6.18 -6.67 3.75
CA ASN A 1033 -7.31 -5.84 4.12
C ASN A 1033 -7.21 -4.53 3.34
N TYR A 1034 -8.30 -4.12 2.71
CA TYR A 1034 -8.37 -2.94 1.86
C TYR A 1034 -9.44 -1.98 2.39
N ASP A 1035 -9.08 -0.71 2.55
CA ASP A 1035 -10.00 0.36 2.91
C ASP A 1035 -10.36 1.16 1.66
N ILE A 1036 -11.59 0.98 1.17
CA ILE A 1036 -12.08 1.65 -0.04
C ILE A 1036 -12.00 3.18 0.02
N ASN A 1037 -12.19 3.77 1.21
CA ASN A 1037 -12.24 5.22 1.37
C ASN A 1037 -10.85 5.84 1.24
N THR A 1038 -9.81 5.17 1.74
CA THR A 1038 -8.45 5.70 1.75
C THR A 1038 -7.53 5.07 0.70
N GLY A 1039 -7.91 3.92 0.13
CA GLY A 1039 -7.08 3.10 -0.74
C GLY A 1039 -5.97 2.36 0.01
N ARG A 1040 -5.92 2.41 1.35
CA ARG A 1040 -4.86 1.78 2.14
C ARG A 1040 -5.03 0.26 2.19
N ILE A 1041 -3.89 -0.44 2.12
CA ILE A 1041 -3.81 -1.89 2.27
C ILE A 1041 -3.01 -2.27 3.52
N SER A 1042 -3.41 -3.36 4.18
CA SER A 1042 -2.76 -3.86 5.40
C SER A 1042 -2.97 -5.38 5.57
N ASN A 1043 -2.36 -6.01 6.58
CA ASN A 1043 -2.58 -7.42 6.91
C ASN A 1043 -2.40 -8.40 5.74
N ARG A 1044 -1.23 -8.35 5.10
CA ARG A 1044 -0.79 -9.29 4.05
C ARG A 1044 -0.93 -10.73 4.54
N ARG A 1045 -1.64 -11.56 3.77
CA ARG A 1045 -1.84 -13.00 4.03
C ARG A 1045 -1.85 -13.77 2.72
N MET A 1046 -1.40 -15.02 2.74
CA MET A 1046 -1.46 -15.91 1.59
C MET A 1046 -2.88 -16.46 1.41
N VAL A 1047 -3.39 -16.47 0.17
CA VAL A 1047 -4.65 -17.11 -0.22
C VAL A 1047 -4.39 -18.46 -0.87
N TYR A 1048 -3.43 -18.49 -1.80
CA TYR A 1048 -3.08 -19.69 -2.55
C TYR A 1048 -1.58 -19.76 -2.78
N LYS A 1049 -1.03 -20.98 -2.78
CA LYS A 1049 0.34 -21.25 -3.17
C LYS A 1049 0.32 -22.20 -4.36
N MET A 1050 1.04 -21.85 -5.41
CA MET A 1050 1.09 -22.65 -6.64
C MET A 1050 1.64 -24.05 -6.36
N GLU A 1051 1.02 -25.06 -6.94
CA GLU A 1051 1.50 -26.44 -6.93
C GLU A 1051 2.63 -26.63 -7.96
N GLU A 1052 3.45 -27.66 -7.76
CA GLU A 1052 4.49 -28.02 -8.71
C GLU A 1052 3.87 -28.32 -10.10
N GLY A 1053 4.43 -27.72 -11.15
CA GLY A 1053 3.95 -27.88 -12.53
C GLY A 1053 2.73 -27.04 -12.90
N GLU A 1054 2.25 -26.14 -12.03
CA GLU A 1054 1.25 -25.15 -12.40
C GLU A 1054 1.82 -23.94 -13.13
N GLY A 1055 3.12 -23.68 -13.01
CA GLY A 1055 3.76 -22.50 -13.56
C GLY A 1055 3.84 -21.35 -12.56
N ILE A 1056 4.03 -20.14 -13.08
CA ILE A 1056 4.23 -18.90 -12.32
C ILE A 1056 2.91 -18.11 -12.36
N PRO A 1057 2.37 -17.64 -11.23
CA PRO A 1057 1.14 -16.85 -11.23
C PRO A 1057 1.41 -15.49 -11.86
N ASP A 1058 0.53 -15.04 -12.76
CA ASP A 1058 0.71 -13.84 -13.56
C ASP A 1058 -0.52 -12.91 -13.36
N GLY A 1059 -1.18 -12.42 -14.41
CA GLY A 1059 -2.41 -11.64 -14.31
C GLY A 1059 -3.64 -12.46 -13.84
N MET A 1060 -4.61 -11.77 -13.21
CA MET A 1060 -5.81 -12.41 -12.67
C MET A 1060 -7.08 -11.55 -12.80
N CYS A 1061 -8.25 -12.18 -12.65
CA CYS A 1061 -9.52 -11.49 -12.48
C CYS A 1061 -10.45 -12.19 -11.47
N ILE A 1062 -11.40 -11.45 -10.89
CA ILE A 1062 -12.45 -12.02 -10.02
C ILE A 1062 -13.75 -12.29 -10.79
N ASP A 1063 -14.45 -13.37 -10.42
CA ASP A 1063 -15.81 -13.65 -10.91
C ASP A 1063 -16.91 -13.14 -9.96
N ALA A 1064 -18.15 -13.17 -10.43
CA ALA A 1064 -19.33 -12.71 -9.71
C ALA A 1064 -19.67 -13.55 -8.46
N ASP A 1065 -19.02 -14.70 -8.27
CA ASP A 1065 -19.11 -15.52 -7.06
C ASP A 1065 -17.95 -15.23 -6.07
N GLY A 1066 -17.06 -14.28 -6.40
CA GLY A 1066 -15.93 -13.88 -5.56
C GLY A 1066 -14.72 -14.82 -5.65
N ARG A 1067 -14.62 -15.63 -6.71
CA ARG A 1067 -13.49 -16.55 -6.95
C ARG A 1067 -12.49 -15.90 -7.91
N LEU A 1068 -11.20 -16.20 -7.71
CA LEU A 1068 -10.13 -15.67 -8.56
C LEU A 1068 -9.83 -16.60 -9.72
N TRP A 1069 -9.63 -16.05 -10.90
CA TRP A 1069 -9.11 -16.71 -12.09
C TRP A 1069 -7.70 -16.21 -12.35
N VAL A 1070 -6.71 -17.09 -12.29
CA VAL A 1070 -5.28 -16.74 -12.34
C VAL A 1070 -4.64 -17.39 -13.56
N ALA A 1071 -4.02 -16.59 -14.42
CA ALA A 1071 -3.20 -17.10 -15.52
C ALA A 1071 -1.86 -17.61 -15.00
N CYS A 1072 -1.40 -18.74 -15.53
CA CYS A 1072 -0.16 -19.37 -15.07
C CYS A 1072 0.90 -19.38 -16.17
N TYR A 1073 1.83 -18.44 -16.10
CA TYR A 1073 2.95 -18.32 -17.04
C TYR A 1073 3.86 -19.56 -16.97
N ASN A 1074 4.24 -20.10 -18.14
CA ASN A 1074 4.88 -21.42 -18.31
C ASN A 1074 4.04 -22.62 -17.80
N GLY A 1075 2.77 -22.41 -17.47
CA GLY A 1075 1.84 -23.47 -17.01
C GLY A 1075 0.81 -23.88 -18.06
N GLY A 1076 0.60 -23.04 -19.08
CA GLY A 1076 -0.37 -23.22 -20.15
C GLY A 1076 -1.80 -23.41 -19.69
N ARG A 1077 -2.22 -22.61 -18.69
CA ARG A 1077 -3.52 -22.76 -18.05
C ARG A 1077 -3.98 -21.48 -17.36
N VAL A 1078 -5.28 -21.43 -17.09
CA VAL A 1078 -5.88 -20.56 -16.08
C VAL A 1078 -6.49 -21.44 -14.99
N ILE A 1079 -6.28 -21.10 -13.72
CA ILE A 1079 -6.86 -21.80 -12.58
C ILE A 1079 -7.90 -20.92 -11.87
N GLN A 1080 -8.98 -21.54 -11.39
CA GLN A 1080 -9.98 -20.88 -10.55
C GLN A 1080 -9.73 -21.25 -9.09
N ILE A 1081 -9.63 -20.25 -8.22
CA ILE A 1081 -9.31 -20.38 -6.80
C ILE A 1081 -10.48 -19.84 -5.98
N ASP A 1082 -10.96 -20.64 -5.03
CA ASP A 1082 -11.86 -20.17 -3.98
C ASP A 1082 -11.09 -19.29 -2.99
N THR A 1083 -11.47 -18.02 -2.90
CA THR A 1083 -10.80 -17.03 -2.05
C THR A 1083 -11.05 -17.23 -0.55
N GLN A 1084 -12.09 -17.97 -0.17
CA GLN A 1084 -12.43 -18.23 1.23
C GLN A 1084 -11.69 -19.45 1.76
N THR A 1085 -11.60 -20.51 0.95
CA THR A 1085 -10.98 -21.78 1.36
C THR A 1085 -9.52 -21.90 0.92
N GLY A 1086 -9.09 -21.11 -0.07
CA GLY A 1086 -7.75 -21.21 -0.66
C GLY A 1086 -7.58 -22.47 -1.51
N VAL A 1087 -8.66 -23.04 -2.03
CA VAL A 1087 -8.65 -24.30 -2.82
C VAL A 1087 -8.84 -24.01 -4.30
N ARG A 1088 -8.08 -24.70 -5.16
CA ARG A 1088 -8.28 -24.70 -6.60
C ARG A 1088 -9.54 -25.49 -6.96
N LEU A 1089 -10.51 -24.81 -7.57
CA LEU A 1089 -11.80 -25.38 -7.97
C LEU A 1089 -11.78 -25.96 -9.40
N GLN A 1090 -11.08 -25.28 -10.32
CA GLN A 1090 -11.08 -25.63 -11.73
C GLN A 1090 -9.75 -25.26 -12.39
N THR A 1091 -9.38 -26.01 -13.44
CA THR A 1091 -8.24 -25.71 -14.30
C THR A 1091 -8.69 -25.74 -15.75
N VAL A 1092 -8.36 -24.70 -16.52
CA VAL A 1092 -8.60 -24.63 -17.97
C VAL A 1092 -7.26 -24.64 -18.67
N LYS A 1093 -7.01 -25.67 -19.49
CA LYS A 1093 -5.77 -25.81 -20.26
C LYS A 1093 -5.85 -25.02 -21.57
N LEU A 1094 -4.74 -24.39 -21.95
CA LEU A 1094 -4.59 -23.65 -23.20
C LEU A 1094 -3.50 -24.31 -24.07
N PRO A 1095 -3.56 -24.15 -25.41
CA PRO A 1095 -2.59 -24.75 -26.33
C PRO A 1095 -1.27 -23.97 -26.43
N VAL A 1096 -0.91 -23.25 -25.37
CA VAL A 1096 0.28 -22.39 -25.25
C VAL A 1096 0.76 -22.43 -23.81
N ASP A 1097 2.07 -22.38 -23.56
CA ASP A 1097 2.63 -22.49 -22.22
C ASP A 1097 2.63 -21.14 -21.47
N LYS A 1098 2.86 -20.04 -22.18
CA LYS A 1098 3.03 -18.70 -21.62
C LYS A 1098 1.72 -17.92 -21.58
N THR A 1099 0.74 -18.38 -20.80
CA THR A 1099 -0.49 -17.62 -20.50
C THR A 1099 -0.19 -16.52 -19.50
N THR A 1100 -0.55 -15.28 -19.82
CA THR A 1100 -0.08 -14.09 -19.08
C THR A 1100 -1.16 -13.44 -18.23
N SER A 1101 -2.39 -13.33 -18.72
CA SER A 1101 -3.43 -12.57 -18.01
C SER A 1101 -4.82 -13.01 -18.42
N CYS A 1102 -5.84 -12.57 -17.69
CA CYS A 1102 -7.23 -12.85 -18.06
C CYS A 1102 -8.23 -11.80 -17.57
N CYS A 1103 -9.32 -11.64 -18.32
CA CYS A 1103 -10.50 -10.87 -17.91
C CYS A 1103 -11.78 -11.47 -18.47
N PHE A 1104 -12.91 -11.26 -17.79
CA PHE A 1104 -14.21 -11.62 -18.33
C PHE A 1104 -14.76 -10.50 -19.23
N GLY A 1105 -15.47 -10.89 -20.28
CA GLY A 1105 -16.12 -10.00 -21.21
C GLY A 1105 -17.27 -10.67 -21.97
N GLY A 1106 -17.57 -10.15 -23.16
CA GLY A 1106 -18.79 -10.49 -23.87
C GLY A 1106 -20.01 -9.73 -23.31
N ARG A 1107 -21.19 -9.97 -23.91
CA ARG A 1107 -22.41 -9.21 -23.59
C ARG A 1107 -22.94 -9.43 -22.17
N ASP A 1108 -22.58 -10.54 -21.55
CA ASP A 1108 -23.05 -10.94 -20.21
C ASP A 1108 -21.90 -11.41 -19.30
N TYR A 1109 -20.67 -10.99 -19.60
CA TYR A 1109 -19.46 -11.33 -18.84
C TYR A 1109 -19.19 -12.84 -18.69
N SER A 1110 -19.70 -13.67 -19.61
CA SER A 1110 -19.52 -15.13 -19.57
C SER A 1110 -18.34 -15.66 -20.39
N ASP A 1111 -17.69 -14.79 -21.18
CA ASP A 1111 -16.53 -15.13 -21.99
C ASP A 1111 -15.26 -14.73 -21.23
N LEU A 1112 -14.39 -15.69 -20.91
CA LEU A 1112 -13.07 -15.39 -20.31
C LEU A 1112 -12.04 -15.19 -21.43
N TYR A 1113 -11.52 -13.98 -21.57
CA TYR A 1113 -10.42 -13.66 -22.47
C TYR A 1113 -9.09 -13.90 -21.76
N VAL A 1114 -8.15 -14.57 -22.45
CA VAL A 1114 -6.84 -14.93 -21.91
C VAL A 1114 -5.75 -14.51 -22.90
N THR A 1115 -4.79 -13.71 -22.45
CA THR A 1115 -3.63 -13.29 -23.23
C THR A 1115 -2.48 -14.28 -23.08
N SER A 1116 -1.55 -14.28 -24.04
CA SER A 1116 -0.34 -15.10 -23.99
C SER A 1116 0.87 -14.39 -24.58
N ALA A 1117 2.06 -14.97 -24.38
CA ALA A 1117 3.33 -14.44 -24.84
C ALA A 1117 4.09 -15.43 -25.75
N CYS A 1118 4.92 -14.92 -26.65
CA CYS A 1118 5.87 -15.71 -27.43
C CYS A 1118 7.34 -15.30 -27.19
N LYS A 1119 7.59 -14.20 -26.46
CA LYS A 1119 8.95 -13.70 -26.21
C LYS A 1119 9.85 -14.76 -25.58
N GLY A 1120 11.03 -14.95 -26.16
CA GLY A 1120 12.03 -15.90 -25.69
C GLY A 1120 11.72 -17.37 -26.00
N MET A 1121 10.75 -17.66 -26.88
CA MET A 1121 10.63 -18.99 -27.50
C MET A 1121 11.57 -19.10 -28.70
N ASP A 1122 12.17 -20.27 -28.89
CA ASP A 1122 12.93 -20.57 -30.11
C ASP A 1122 12.01 -21.07 -31.23
N GLU A 1123 12.56 -21.27 -32.43
CA GLU A 1123 11.78 -21.73 -33.59
C GLU A 1123 11.11 -23.10 -33.37
N ALA A 1124 11.74 -23.98 -32.60
CA ALA A 1124 11.22 -25.32 -32.35
C ALA A 1124 10.00 -25.28 -31.41
N ASP A 1125 10.04 -24.46 -30.36
CA ASP A 1125 8.91 -24.27 -29.46
C ASP A 1125 7.78 -23.48 -30.12
N MET A 1126 8.10 -22.48 -30.94
CA MET A 1126 7.12 -21.76 -31.76
C MET A 1126 6.41 -22.68 -32.76
N ALA A 1127 7.09 -23.69 -33.30
CA ALA A 1127 6.49 -24.68 -34.20
C ALA A 1127 5.53 -25.63 -33.45
N LYS A 1128 5.85 -26.00 -32.20
CA LYS A 1128 4.96 -26.82 -31.35
C LYS A 1128 3.74 -26.04 -30.85
N GLN A 1129 3.89 -24.73 -30.67
CA GLN A 1129 2.88 -23.84 -30.09
C GLN A 1129 2.57 -22.68 -31.06
N PRO A 1130 1.98 -22.95 -32.23
CA PRO A 1130 1.80 -21.93 -33.28
C PRO A 1130 0.89 -20.76 -32.87
N GLN A 1131 0.15 -20.91 -31.76
CA GLN A 1131 -0.73 -19.89 -31.20
C GLN A 1131 -0.09 -19.13 -30.02
N ALA A 1132 1.19 -19.36 -29.70
CA ALA A 1132 1.89 -18.58 -28.67
C ALA A 1132 1.92 -17.09 -29.04
N GLY A 1133 1.58 -16.23 -28.07
CA GLY A 1133 1.41 -14.80 -28.29
C GLY A 1133 0.01 -14.37 -28.75
N CYS A 1134 -0.91 -15.32 -29.00
CA CYS A 1134 -2.29 -14.99 -29.38
C CYS A 1134 -3.19 -14.69 -28.17
N VAL A 1135 -4.38 -14.16 -28.44
CA VAL A 1135 -5.46 -14.00 -27.43
C VAL A 1135 -6.52 -15.08 -27.63
N PHE A 1136 -6.95 -15.69 -26.53
CA PHE A 1136 -7.95 -16.74 -26.49
C PHE A 1136 -9.24 -16.24 -25.84
N ARG A 1137 -10.37 -16.77 -26.31
CA ARG A 1137 -11.68 -16.63 -25.69
C ARG A 1137 -12.13 -18.00 -25.22
N ILE A 1138 -12.53 -18.09 -23.96
CA ILE A 1138 -12.96 -19.32 -23.32
C ILE A 1138 -14.44 -19.17 -22.93
N THR A 1139 -15.27 -20.06 -23.43
CA THR A 1139 -16.72 -20.06 -23.15
C THR A 1139 -17.15 -21.36 -22.49
N GLY A 1140 -18.31 -21.37 -21.84
CA GLY A 1140 -18.84 -22.57 -21.18
C GLY A 1140 -18.21 -22.88 -19.83
N LEU A 1141 -17.64 -21.88 -19.15
CA LEU A 1141 -17.01 -22.04 -17.83
C LEU A 1141 -18.03 -22.22 -16.69
N GLY A 1142 -19.28 -21.80 -16.89
CA GLY A 1142 -20.28 -21.76 -15.81
C GLY A 1142 -20.04 -20.66 -14.77
N ALA A 1143 -19.09 -19.75 -15.03
CA ALA A 1143 -18.83 -18.55 -14.24
C ALA A 1143 -19.07 -17.30 -15.10
N LYS A 1144 -19.35 -16.18 -14.44
CA LYS A 1144 -19.46 -14.85 -15.07
C LYS A 1144 -18.61 -13.87 -14.30
N GLY A 1145 -17.96 -12.95 -14.99
CA GLY A 1145 -17.23 -11.85 -14.37
C GLY A 1145 -18.12 -10.67 -13.99
N VAL A 1146 -17.43 -9.58 -13.64
CA VAL A 1146 -18.02 -8.28 -13.33
C VAL A 1146 -17.45 -7.20 -14.25
N PRO A 1147 -18.17 -6.09 -14.46
CA PRO A 1147 -17.65 -4.95 -15.21
C PRO A 1147 -16.31 -4.44 -14.64
N ALA A 1148 -15.36 -4.13 -15.53
CA ALA A 1148 -14.11 -3.51 -15.14
C ALA A 1148 -14.34 -2.07 -14.65
N ASN A 1149 -13.63 -1.66 -13.61
CA ASN A 1149 -13.65 -0.27 -13.16
C ASN A 1149 -12.88 0.62 -14.15
N SER A 1150 -13.33 1.85 -14.31
CA SER A 1150 -12.61 2.89 -15.06
C SER A 1150 -11.99 3.90 -14.11
N PHE A 1151 -10.79 4.36 -14.45
CA PHE A 1151 -10.09 5.38 -13.68
C PHE A 1151 -10.95 6.64 -13.61
N ALA A 1152 -11.14 7.18 -12.41
CA ALA A 1152 -12.09 8.25 -12.16
C ALA A 1152 -11.49 9.66 -12.32
N GLY A 1153 -10.16 9.79 -12.38
CA GLY A 1153 -9.44 11.04 -12.69
C GLY A 1153 -9.32 11.33 -14.18
#